data_AF-W7YFR5-F1
#
_entry.id   AF-W7YFR5-F1
#
_cell.length_a   1.000
_cell.length_b   1.000
_cell.length_c   1.000
_cell.angle_alpha   90.00
_cell.angle_beta   90.00
_cell.angle_gamma   90.00
#
_symmetry.space_group_name_H-M   'P 1'
#
loop_
_entity.id
_entity.type
_entity.pdbx_description
1 polymer ?
#
loop_
_entity_poly.entity_id
_entity_poly.type
_entity_poly.pdbx_seq_one_letter_code
_entity_poly.pdbx_strand_id
1 'polypeptide(L)'
;MVKAALALKQGIIPPTLHFNGPNKKIRFTDSPVYVNTTPRKWNLGHSPHRCGVSSFGFSGTNCHLILEEAPIRITTGEVPEVRTEPYLLTLSAGSESGLHRLIHEYEDYLQGNPSLTLEELCYTANTGRGHYRFRLALLVHELSELKSLLSTLGRNGIQGDDIHVFCKNEDGLIPYGAEANLTEQAEKLVEELTFLSHSKHAEWSRLCQLYVNGASIDFDQLYKRHSIHRVPLPTYPFERDVHWLNDPAIRQRTRLQTAFPMESKTGDNKDEAAGGQGSEPLSNQLYYKINWETMPKTKRDSSQLMGKVLVLSNGNPMAELIIERLRNKGESVVIARFGHHFEQTGADSCIVNGSEDDFDQLLHWIGAGEISRVIHMASPSNLIGERSNLSWEQFEQSQAQGTYSLLFLVRSLIHAGCQQRIDISLIADHVHHVNGDEPGLNPEAGALFGLGKVVHTEYDNLRCRAIDMDAATGPDDILEELYLEREYYNVAFRSGNKYMERFSKAELSDYAEMPVKVKDEGAYIITGGTGALGLEAAKYLVERGAAHIALVSRAPLPVREDWNSLLEGEDHNLTAKLRGVMELEAKGAVVSCYSANVSDIHAMNVVMQDIRSQYGLIYGIVHSAGVAGDGFLINKSLDVFNEVYLPKVYGTWILDHLTQGDPLDFFILYSSGASLIGEAGQGDYCAANSYLDAFAAYRSARGQRTQTINWVKWRDIGLAVNKGSNHDGLYKLLATEIAMKALDEILHRDITQIMVGQMNLESQYLSMMELFPFKLAPEIEAVVKRSVSEQSRILESNGSEKNISVTIQMSGREGSSYSEVEMTLATVYQEVLGFKEINVFDNFFELGGNSIMLNLMYARLQKLYPGQLKLTDLFTYTSISRLAEYLTNNNNSSNRVLSKSNEDEKPDISKLLDEMQSGKWSIDQMMEFMK
;
A
#
# COMPACT_ATOMS: atom_id res chain seq x y z
N MET A 1 26.11 -4.56 -10.07
CA MET A 1 26.75 -3.24 -9.87
C MET A 1 28.27 -3.33 -9.64
N VAL A 2 28.76 -3.92 -8.53
CA VAL A 2 30.19 -3.91 -8.11
C VAL A 2 31.19 -4.22 -9.24
N LYS A 3 31.00 -5.31 -10.00
CA LYS A 3 31.87 -5.69 -11.14
C LYS A 3 32.06 -4.57 -12.17
N ALA A 4 31.02 -3.76 -12.40
CA ALA A 4 31.02 -2.68 -13.39
C ALA A 4 31.69 -1.41 -12.85
N ALA A 5 31.41 -1.03 -11.59
CA ALA A 5 32.08 0.09 -10.94
C ALA A 5 33.59 -0.13 -10.78
N LEU A 6 34.02 -1.36 -10.46
CA LEU A 6 35.45 -1.72 -10.44
C LEU A 6 36.07 -1.72 -11.83
N ALA A 7 35.34 -2.14 -12.88
CA ALA A 7 35.83 -2.11 -14.25
C ALA A 7 36.10 -0.68 -14.76
N LEU A 8 35.22 0.27 -14.42
CA LEU A 8 35.43 1.70 -14.65
C LEU A 8 36.66 2.20 -13.85
N LYS A 9 36.70 1.97 -12.53
CA LYS A 9 37.80 2.44 -11.66
C LYS A 9 39.18 1.94 -12.06
N GLN A 10 39.28 0.71 -12.56
CA GLN A 10 40.55 0.05 -12.91
C GLN A 10 40.88 0.12 -14.41
N GLY A 11 39.97 0.58 -15.27
CA GLY A 11 40.14 0.57 -16.72
C GLY A 11 40.31 -0.85 -17.30
N ILE A 12 39.67 -1.86 -16.71
CA ILE A 12 39.78 -3.28 -17.13
C ILE A 12 38.41 -3.94 -17.07
N ILE A 13 37.98 -4.56 -18.18
CA ILE A 13 36.80 -5.42 -18.26
C ILE A 13 37.21 -6.85 -17.85
N PRO A 14 36.78 -7.36 -16.68
CA PRO A 14 37.04 -8.73 -16.28
C PRO A 14 36.26 -9.75 -17.14
N PRO A 15 36.75 -10.98 -17.26
CA PRO A 15 36.11 -12.04 -18.02
C PRO A 15 34.76 -12.49 -17.41
N THR A 16 33.97 -13.18 -18.23
CA THR A 16 32.79 -13.94 -17.85
C THR A 16 33.19 -15.41 -17.73
N LEU A 17 33.27 -15.89 -16.50
CA LEU A 17 33.60 -17.27 -16.17
C LEU A 17 32.46 -18.23 -16.53
N HIS A 18 32.80 -19.52 -16.65
CA HIS A 18 31.88 -20.61 -17.01
C HIS A 18 31.13 -20.47 -18.34
N PHE A 19 31.51 -19.49 -19.16
CA PHE A 19 30.95 -19.32 -20.50
C PHE A 19 31.52 -20.36 -21.48
N ASN A 20 30.89 -21.54 -21.50
CA ASN A 20 31.30 -22.66 -22.35
C ASN A 20 30.87 -22.51 -23.82
N GLY A 21 30.01 -21.53 -24.13
CA GLY A 21 29.58 -21.19 -25.49
C GLY A 21 28.28 -20.39 -25.51
N PRO A 22 28.03 -19.60 -26.57
CA PRO A 22 26.80 -18.84 -26.71
C PRO A 22 25.57 -19.74 -26.93
N ASN A 23 24.40 -19.26 -26.50
CA ASN A 23 23.13 -19.86 -26.88
C ASN A 23 22.98 -19.80 -28.41
N LYS A 24 22.81 -20.97 -29.06
CA LYS A 24 22.71 -21.11 -30.52
C LYS A 24 21.52 -20.35 -31.15
N LYS A 25 20.53 -19.93 -30.35
CA LYS A 25 19.42 -19.08 -30.80
C LYS A 25 19.80 -17.60 -30.95
N ILE A 26 20.92 -17.17 -30.39
CA ILE A 26 21.40 -15.78 -30.46
C ILE A 26 22.53 -15.72 -31.50
N ARG A 27 22.34 -14.90 -32.54
CA ARG A 27 23.30 -14.72 -33.64
C ARG A 27 24.45 -13.77 -33.24
N PHE A 28 25.25 -14.19 -32.26
CA PHE A 28 26.42 -13.41 -31.81
C PHE A 28 27.46 -13.14 -32.90
N THR A 29 27.54 -13.99 -33.93
CA THR A 29 28.42 -13.78 -35.11
C THR A 29 28.02 -12.56 -35.94
N ASP A 30 26.75 -12.19 -35.88
CA ASP A 30 26.11 -11.18 -36.73
C ASP A 30 25.76 -9.92 -35.91
N SER A 31 26.21 -9.85 -34.65
CA SER A 31 25.90 -8.82 -33.67
C SER A 31 27.16 -8.02 -33.30
N PRO A 32 27.06 -6.71 -33.04
CA PRO A 32 28.15 -5.94 -32.44
C PRO A 32 28.45 -6.33 -30.98
N VAL A 33 27.56 -7.10 -30.34
CA VAL A 33 27.70 -7.56 -28.95
C VAL A 33 28.39 -8.92 -28.90
N TYR A 34 29.40 -9.05 -28.03
CA TYR A 34 30.08 -10.31 -27.74
C TYR A 34 30.23 -10.49 -26.22
N VAL A 35 30.24 -11.73 -25.75
CA VAL A 35 30.52 -12.04 -24.34
C VAL A 35 32.02 -11.94 -24.11
N ASN A 36 32.45 -11.10 -23.17
CA ASN A 36 33.85 -10.96 -22.82
C ASN A 36 34.35 -12.18 -22.02
N THR A 37 35.18 -13.03 -22.62
CA THR A 37 35.69 -14.27 -22.00
C THR A 37 37.14 -14.18 -21.51
N THR A 38 37.84 -13.09 -21.81
CA THR A 38 39.22 -12.84 -21.37
C THR A 38 39.34 -11.47 -20.70
N PRO A 39 40.31 -11.24 -19.80
CA PRO A 39 40.57 -9.88 -19.28
C PRO A 39 40.91 -8.93 -20.43
N ARG A 40 40.21 -7.79 -20.54
CA ARG A 40 40.47 -6.77 -21.57
C ARG A 40 40.71 -5.41 -20.93
N LYS A 41 41.73 -4.69 -21.40
CA LYS A 41 41.90 -3.27 -21.04
C LYS A 41 40.77 -2.44 -21.66
N TRP A 42 40.15 -1.61 -20.85
CA TRP A 42 39.22 -0.57 -21.30
C TRP A 42 40.06 0.66 -21.63
N ASN A 43 40.48 0.81 -22.89
CA ASN A 43 41.37 1.90 -23.27
C ASN A 43 40.61 3.24 -23.25
N LEU A 44 41.22 4.27 -22.65
CA LEU A 44 40.70 5.63 -22.61
C LEU A 44 40.56 6.20 -24.04
N GLY A 45 39.38 6.73 -24.35
CA GLY A 45 39.10 7.48 -25.57
C GLY A 45 38.92 8.98 -25.28
N HIS A 46 38.41 9.74 -26.25
CA HIS A 46 38.06 11.16 -26.06
C HIS A 46 36.75 11.39 -25.28
N SER A 47 36.24 10.38 -24.57
CA SER A 47 34.96 10.42 -23.85
C SER A 47 35.03 9.45 -22.67
N PRO A 48 34.36 9.77 -21.54
CA PRO A 48 34.37 8.91 -20.35
C PRO A 48 33.78 7.54 -20.66
N HIS A 49 34.31 6.50 -20.03
CA HIS A 49 33.75 5.15 -20.17
C HIS A 49 32.35 5.08 -19.58
N ARG A 50 31.46 4.33 -20.23
CA ARG A 50 30.08 4.10 -19.77
C ARG A 50 29.76 2.62 -19.78
N CYS A 51 28.99 2.16 -18.80
CA CYS A 51 28.49 0.79 -18.76
C CYS A 51 27.06 0.71 -18.24
N GLY A 52 26.26 -0.16 -18.87
CA GLY A 52 24.94 -0.50 -18.39
C GLY A 52 25.00 -1.62 -17.35
N VAL A 53 24.22 -1.48 -16.28
CA VAL A 53 23.99 -2.50 -15.26
C VAL A 53 22.50 -2.76 -15.18
N SER A 54 22.04 -3.82 -15.85
CA SER A 54 20.69 -4.34 -15.65
C SER A 54 20.65 -5.26 -14.42
N SER A 55 19.64 -5.07 -13.57
CA SER A 55 19.26 -5.96 -12.48
C SER A 55 17.81 -6.37 -12.69
N PHE A 56 17.55 -7.67 -12.70
CA PHE A 56 16.23 -8.24 -12.97
C PHE A 56 15.76 -9.02 -11.74
N GLY A 57 14.77 -8.49 -11.02
CA GLY A 57 14.20 -9.12 -9.84
C GLY A 57 13.11 -10.13 -10.20
N PHE A 58 13.03 -11.25 -9.47
CA PHE A 58 11.99 -12.27 -9.68
C PHE A 58 10.57 -11.75 -9.37
N SER A 59 10.46 -10.65 -8.62
CA SER A 59 9.24 -9.88 -8.36
C SER A 59 8.79 -8.99 -9.53
N GLY A 60 9.54 -8.94 -10.64
CA GLY A 60 9.31 -7.99 -11.74
C GLY A 60 9.93 -6.60 -11.51
N THR A 61 10.51 -6.34 -10.33
CA THR A 61 11.26 -5.11 -10.06
C THR A 61 12.58 -5.12 -10.84
N ASN A 62 12.59 -4.45 -11.99
CA ASN A 62 13.76 -4.32 -12.85
C ASN A 62 14.38 -2.93 -12.70
N CYS A 63 15.71 -2.86 -12.72
CA CYS A 63 16.44 -1.59 -12.68
C CYS A 63 17.57 -1.65 -13.72
N HIS A 64 17.67 -0.64 -14.58
CA HIS A 64 18.79 -0.43 -15.48
C HIS A 64 19.50 0.86 -15.11
N LEU A 65 20.79 0.77 -14.79
CA LEU A 65 21.63 1.91 -14.44
C LEU A 65 22.73 2.08 -15.49
N ILE A 66 22.86 3.29 -16.03
CA ILE A 66 24.04 3.68 -16.81
C ILE A 66 25.03 4.32 -15.84
N LEU A 67 26.19 3.70 -15.68
CA LEU A 67 27.30 4.24 -14.91
C LEU A 67 28.29 4.91 -15.86
N GLU A 68 28.78 6.09 -15.50
CA GLU A 68 29.86 6.81 -16.18
C GLU A 68 31.13 6.81 -15.31
N GLU A 69 32.29 6.84 -15.95
CA GLU A 69 33.59 7.06 -15.33
C GLU A 69 33.62 8.40 -14.56
N ALA A 70 34.16 8.38 -13.34
CA ALA A 70 34.25 9.61 -12.53
C ALA A 70 35.24 10.61 -13.16
N PRO A 71 34.93 11.93 -13.13
CA PRO A 71 35.82 12.94 -13.69
C PRO A 71 37.18 12.97 -12.97
N ILE A 72 38.24 13.25 -13.73
CA ILE A 72 39.61 13.33 -13.20
C ILE A 72 39.69 14.51 -12.23
N ARG A 73 39.99 14.22 -10.95
CA ARG A 73 40.20 15.23 -9.92
C ARG A 73 41.47 16.04 -10.24
N ILE A 74 41.29 17.27 -10.71
CA ILE A 74 42.35 18.27 -10.74
C ILE A 74 42.43 18.88 -9.35
N THR A 75 43.41 18.48 -8.55
CA THR A 75 43.76 19.20 -7.31
C THR A 75 44.39 20.53 -7.70
N THR A 76 43.59 21.60 -7.68
CA THR A 76 44.12 22.96 -7.63
C THR A 76 44.93 23.09 -6.34
N GLY A 77 46.23 23.39 -6.47
CA GLY A 77 47.15 23.50 -5.33
C GLY A 77 46.95 24.77 -4.49
N GLU A 78 45.72 25.29 -4.44
CA GLU A 78 45.35 26.43 -3.62
C GLU A 78 45.29 25.96 -2.17
N VAL A 79 46.09 26.61 -1.31
CA VAL A 79 46.06 26.37 0.13
C VAL A 79 44.74 26.94 0.64
N PRO A 80 43.86 26.14 1.29
CA PRO A 80 42.62 26.67 1.86
C PRO A 80 42.91 27.81 2.85
N GLU A 81 42.02 28.80 2.91
CA GLU A 81 42.12 29.82 3.97
C GLU A 81 42.10 29.14 5.34
N VAL A 82 42.92 29.64 6.27
CA VAL A 82 43.07 29.04 7.60
C VAL A 82 41.78 29.24 8.39
N ARG A 83 40.93 28.21 8.41
CA ARG A 83 39.69 28.18 9.19
C ARG A 83 40.01 28.24 10.68
N THR A 84 39.43 29.21 11.37
CA THR A 84 39.57 29.43 12.83
C THR A 84 38.58 28.59 13.64
N GLU A 85 37.52 28.12 13.02
CA GLU A 85 36.48 27.25 13.59
C GLU A 85 36.94 25.79 13.67
N PRO A 86 36.38 24.98 14.58
CA PRO A 86 36.62 23.53 14.60
C PRO A 86 35.86 22.83 13.46
N TYR A 87 36.42 21.73 12.99
CA TYR A 87 35.72 20.74 12.18
C TYR A 87 34.98 19.76 13.08
N LEU A 88 33.69 19.57 12.81
CA LEU A 88 32.88 18.53 13.42
C LEU A 88 32.95 17.26 12.56
N LEU A 89 33.51 16.17 13.11
CA LEU A 89 33.34 14.82 12.57
C LEU A 89 32.26 14.10 13.37
N THR A 90 31.24 13.58 12.71
CA THR A 90 30.30 12.65 13.34
C THR A 90 30.52 11.21 12.86
N LEU A 91 30.45 10.27 13.79
CA LEU A 91 30.42 8.83 13.53
C LEU A 91 29.16 8.24 14.19
N SER A 92 28.60 7.19 13.59
CA SER A 92 27.47 6.48 14.20
C SER A 92 27.34 5.04 13.74
N ALA A 93 26.70 4.19 14.55
CA ALA A 93 26.42 2.80 14.23
C ALA A 93 25.12 2.28 14.87
N GLY A 94 24.67 1.11 14.38
CA GLY A 94 23.53 0.39 14.93
C GLY A 94 23.81 -0.30 16.29
N SER A 95 25.09 -0.47 16.64
CA SER A 95 25.58 -1.12 17.86
C SER A 95 26.82 -0.39 18.39
N GLU A 96 27.11 -0.52 19.68
CA GLU A 96 28.35 -0.01 20.29
C GLU A 96 29.60 -0.71 19.72
N SER A 97 29.52 -2.04 19.56
CA SER A 97 30.52 -2.87 18.85
C SER A 97 30.78 -2.38 17.42
N GLY A 98 29.73 -2.00 16.70
CA GLY A 98 29.84 -1.41 15.37
C GLY A 98 30.50 -0.03 15.40
N LEU A 99 30.18 0.82 16.37
CA LEU A 99 30.81 2.14 16.50
C LEU A 99 32.31 2.02 16.81
N HIS A 100 32.68 1.09 17.70
CA HIS A 100 34.08 0.76 17.98
C HIS A 100 34.84 0.26 16.75
N ARG A 101 34.23 -0.63 15.94
CA ARG A 101 34.84 -1.12 14.70
C ARG A 101 35.03 0.02 13.69
N LEU A 102 34.02 0.89 13.54
CA LEU A 102 34.06 2.06 12.66
C LEU A 102 35.18 3.05 13.05
N ILE A 103 35.44 3.25 14.34
CA ILE A 103 36.55 4.11 14.83
C ILE A 103 37.91 3.55 14.37
N HIS A 104 38.14 2.24 14.52
CA HIS A 104 39.37 1.60 14.04
C HIS A 104 39.49 1.63 12.50
N GLU A 105 38.40 1.39 11.77
CA GLU A 105 38.43 1.50 10.30
C GLU A 105 38.77 2.93 9.84
N TYR A 106 38.32 3.97 10.56
CA TYR A 106 38.73 5.36 10.29
C TYR A 106 40.19 5.63 10.69
N GLU A 107 40.68 5.07 11.79
CA GLU A 107 42.09 5.14 12.21
C GLU A 107 43.02 4.55 11.12
N ASP A 108 42.72 3.35 10.63
CA ASP A 108 43.48 2.67 9.57
C ASP A 108 43.37 3.40 8.23
N TYR A 109 42.16 3.84 7.86
CA TYR A 109 41.92 4.57 6.61
C TYR A 109 42.73 5.87 6.54
N LEU A 110 42.84 6.59 7.66
CA LEU A 110 43.62 7.82 7.78
C LEU A 110 45.14 7.62 7.76
N GLN A 111 45.63 6.39 8.01
CA GLN A 111 47.02 6.03 7.77
C GLN A 111 47.28 5.75 6.29
N GLY A 112 46.33 5.10 5.59
CA GLY A 112 46.45 4.75 4.17
C GLY A 112 46.27 5.90 3.17
N ASN A 113 45.63 7.01 3.55
CA ASN A 113 45.21 8.07 2.63
C ASN A 113 45.73 9.47 3.04
N PRO A 114 47.05 9.75 2.87
CA PRO A 114 47.67 10.99 3.36
C PRO A 114 47.28 12.26 2.58
N SER A 115 46.63 12.14 1.42
CA SER A 115 46.17 13.27 0.59
C SER A 115 44.76 13.76 0.92
N LEU A 116 44.11 13.19 1.94
CA LEU A 116 42.76 13.54 2.33
C LEU A 116 42.73 14.82 3.18
N THR A 117 41.85 15.76 2.84
CA THR A 117 41.63 16.95 3.70
C THR A 117 40.64 16.63 4.82
N LEU A 118 40.81 17.29 5.97
CA LEU A 118 39.90 17.17 7.10
C LEU A 118 38.47 17.63 6.75
N GLU A 119 38.37 18.66 5.89
CA GLU A 119 37.10 19.19 5.38
C GLU A 119 36.34 18.17 4.52
N GLU A 120 37.02 17.51 3.56
CA GLU A 120 36.41 16.47 2.72
C GLU A 120 35.96 15.25 3.54
N LEU A 121 36.74 14.88 4.55
CA LEU A 121 36.40 13.80 5.48
C LEU A 121 35.14 14.14 6.29
N CYS A 122 35.09 15.31 6.93
CA CYS A 122 33.94 15.72 7.75
C CYS A 122 32.68 15.93 6.90
N TYR A 123 32.80 16.60 5.74
CA TYR A 123 31.67 16.77 4.81
C TYR A 123 31.08 15.43 4.36
N THR A 124 31.94 14.48 3.98
CA THR A 124 31.50 13.14 3.55
C THR A 124 30.86 12.36 4.70
N ALA A 125 31.44 12.41 5.89
CA ALA A 125 30.91 11.71 7.06
C ALA A 125 29.58 12.30 7.56
N ASN A 126 29.38 13.61 7.44
CA ASN A 126 28.20 14.30 7.96
C ASN A 126 27.05 14.42 6.94
N THR A 127 27.30 14.33 5.63
CA THR A 127 26.26 14.49 4.59
C THR A 127 26.08 13.25 3.69
N GLY A 128 27.08 12.37 3.65
CA GLY A 128 27.10 11.17 2.81
C GLY A 128 26.78 9.87 3.55
N ARG A 129 26.46 9.95 4.86
CA ARG A 129 26.24 8.83 5.77
C ARG A 129 24.95 9.10 6.56
N GLY A 130 24.12 8.08 6.76
CA GLY A 130 23.04 8.10 7.75
C GLY A 130 23.55 8.04 9.20
N HIS A 131 22.75 8.59 10.12
CA HIS A 131 23.10 8.82 11.53
C HIS A 131 22.27 7.94 12.48
N TYR A 132 22.86 6.84 12.93
CA TYR A 132 22.23 5.82 13.78
C TYR A 132 22.21 6.18 15.27
N ARG A 133 21.75 5.24 16.12
CA ARG A 133 21.49 5.46 17.56
C ARG A 133 22.74 5.59 18.43
N PHE A 134 23.82 4.85 18.15
CA PHE A 134 25.10 5.05 18.83
C PHE A 134 25.84 6.16 18.09
N ARG A 135 26.04 7.30 18.74
CA ARG A 135 26.56 8.53 18.13
C ARG A 135 27.79 9.05 18.85
N LEU A 136 28.78 9.44 18.06
CA LEU A 136 30.00 10.10 18.48
C LEU A 136 30.15 11.39 17.66
N ALA A 137 30.46 12.50 18.32
CA ALA A 137 30.84 13.75 17.69
C ALA A 137 32.23 14.18 18.20
N LEU A 138 33.12 14.51 17.28
CA LEU A 138 34.48 14.95 17.56
C LEU A 138 34.68 16.37 17.04
N LEU A 139 35.18 17.27 17.89
CA LEU A 139 35.59 18.63 17.50
C LEU A 139 37.11 18.71 17.42
N VAL A 140 37.62 19.04 16.23
CA VAL A 140 39.06 19.04 15.91
C VAL A 140 39.41 20.20 14.98
N HIS A 141 40.60 20.79 15.13
CA HIS A 141 41.11 21.81 14.23
C HIS A 141 42.08 21.25 13.18
N GLU A 142 42.74 20.12 13.44
CA GLU A 142 43.72 19.53 12.53
C GLU A 142 43.67 17.99 12.44
N LEU A 143 44.20 17.44 11.34
CA LEU A 143 44.16 15.99 11.07
C LEU A 143 45.01 15.16 12.05
N SER A 144 46.06 15.75 12.62
CA SER A 144 46.91 15.16 13.66
C SER A 144 46.15 14.94 14.97
N GLU A 145 45.36 15.94 15.38
CA GLU A 145 44.47 15.88 16.54
C GLU A 145 43.42 14.77 16.37
N LEU A 146 42.74 14.74 15.22
CA LEU A 146 41.77 13.69 14.90
C LEU A 146 42.38 12.29 14.98
N LYS A 147 43.57 12.09 14.42
CA LYS A 147 44.29 10.81 14.50
C LYS A 147 44.60 10.40 15.94
N SER A 148 44.99 11.37 16.78
CA SER A 148 45.25 11.14 18.20
C SER A 148 43.98 10.75 18.97
N LEU A 149 42.86 11.43 18.71
CA LEU A 149 41.56 11.13 19.34
C LEU A 149 41.05 9.74 18.94
N LEU A 150 41.03 9.41 17.64
CA LEU A 150 40.58 8.09 17.16
C LEU A 150 41.43 6.96 17.74
N SER A 151 42.75 7.11 17.79
CA SER A 151 43.66 6.10 18.40
C SER A 151 43.45 5.97 19.92
N THR A 152 43.06 7.05 20.60
CA THR A 152 42.74 7.02 22.03
C THR A 152 41.42 6.30 22.29
N LEU A 153 40.37 6.62 21.52
CA LEU A 153 39.03 6.02 21.63
C LEU A 153 39.03 4.52 21.26
N GLY A 154 39.80 4.15 20.24
CA GLY A 154 40.00 2.75 19.85
C GLY A 154 40.70 1.91 20.93
N ARG A 155 41.56 2.51 21.76
CA ARG A 155 42.31 1.79 22.81
C ARG A 155 41.62 1.79 24.18
N ASN A 156 41.00 2.91 24.56
CA ASN A 156 40.56 3.15 25.93
C ASN A 156 39.03 3.02 26.12
N GLY A 157 38.28 2.76 25.04
CA GLY A 157 36.82 2.86 25.06
C GLY A 157 36.34 4.24 24.61
N ILE A 158 35.07 4.34 24.21
CA ILE A 158 34.43 5.63 23.94
C ILE A 158 34.09 6.29 25.28
N GLN A 159 34.93 7.21 25.72
CA GLN A 159 34.70 8.05 26.90
C GLN A 159 34.80 9.51 26.49
N GLY A 160 33.79 10.30 26.87
CA GLY A 160 33.74 11.71 26.52
C GLY A 160 34.63 12.58 27.40
N ASP A 161 35.19 13.61 26.79
CA ASP A 161 35.53 14.86 27.47
C ASP A 161 34.68 15.97 26.84
N ASP A 162 34.07 16.84 27.65
CA ASP A 162 33.06 17.82 27.21
C ASP A 162 33.62 18.95 26.31
N ILE A 163 34.82 18.75 25.75
CA ILE A 163 35.59 19.69 24.94
C ILE A 163 35.76 19.12 23.53
N HIS A 164 36.36 17.94 23.39
CA HIS A 164 36.72 17.34 22.09
C HIS A 164 35.90 16.11 21.74
N VAL A 165 35.39 15.36 22.73
CA VAL A 165 34.74 14.05 22.52
C VAL A 165 33.35 14.01 23.13
N PHE A 166 32.32 14.09 22.29
CA PHE A 166 30.93 13.99 22.70
C PHE A 166 30.40 12.59 22.38
N CYS A 167 29.93 11.88 23.40
CA CYS A 167 29.29 10.57 23.30
C CYS A 167 28.19 10.43 24.37
N LYS A 168 27.38 9.37 24.28
CA LYS A 168 26.36 9.05 25.28
C LYS A 168 26.43 7.55 25.61
N ASN A 169 26.82 7.23 26.84
CA ASN A 169 27.05 5.85 27.27
C ASN A 169 25.88 5.35 28.13
N GLU A 170 25.21 4.31 27.62
CA GLU A 170 24.21 3.40 28.23
C GLU A 170 22.94 3.98 28.93
N ASP A 171 21.96 3.09 29.16
CA ASP A 171 20.60 3.25 29.71
C ASP A 171 19.61 4.24 29.06
N GLY A 172 20.07 5.16 28.22
CA GLY A 172 19.22 6.16 27.57
C GLY A 172 18.51 5.71 26.29
N LEU A 173 17.47 4.87 26.38
CA LEU A 173 16.42 4.82 25.33
C LEU A 173 15.99 6.26 25.02
N ILE A 174 16.16 6.72 23.77
CA ILE A 174 15.61 8.01 23.35
C ILE A 174 14.08 7.85 23.35
N PRO A 175 13.32 8.57 24.20
CA PRO A 175 11.88 8.43 24.22
C PRO A 175 11.30 8.92 22.91
N TYR A 176 10.42 8.13 22.30
CA TYR A 176 9.73 8.51 21.06
C TYR A 176 9.02 9.86 21.27
N GLY A 177 9.33 10.86 20.43
CA GLY A 177 8.85 12.24 20.56
C GLY A 177 9.83 13.23 21.21
N ALA A 178 10.90 12.80 21.89
CA ALA A 178 11.92 13.70 22.44
C ALA A 178 12.83 14.32 21.37
N GLU A 179 12.93 13.66 20.20
CA GLU A 179 13.82 14.06 19.10
C GLU A 179 13.40 15.38 18.44
N ALA A 180 12.11 15.72 18.40
CA ALA A 180 11.60 16.93 17.75
C ALA A 180 12.15 18.21 18.41
N ASN A 181 12.11 18.30 19.75
CA ASN A 181 12.62 19.46 20.48
C ASN A 181 14.15 19.59 20.38
N LEU A 182 14.86 18.46 20.42
CA LEU A 182 16.32 18.44 20.23
C LEU A 182 16.72 18.85 18.81
N THR A 183 15.91 18.48 17.81
CA THR A 183 16.07 18.86 16.40
C THR A 183 15.80 20.35 16.20
N GLU A 184 14.68 20.89 16.71
CA GLU A 184 14.37 22.33 16.64
C GLU A 184 15.46 23.20 17.31
N GLN A 185 16.03 22.73 18.43
CA GLN A 185 17.18 23.39 19.06
C GLN A 185 18.46 23.30 18.22
N ALA A 186 18.67 22.20 17.50
CA ALA A 186 19.84 22.02 16.64
C ALA A 186 19.71 22.85 15.35
N GLU A 187 18.52 22.93 14.75
CA GLU A 187 18.24 23.75 13.56
C GLU A 187 18.54 25.23 13.81
N LYS A 188 18.00 25.81 14.89
CA LYS A 188 18.29 27.20 15.29
C LYS A 188 19.77 27.45 15.53
N LEU A 189 20.47 26.48 16.13
CA LEU A 189 21.90 26.58 16.39
C LEU A 189 22.73 26.44 15.10
N VAL A 190 22.30 25.63 14.14
CA VAL A 190 22.91 25.52 12.80
C VAL A 190 22.73 26.83 12.02
N GLU A 191 21.57 27.47 12.10
CA GLU A 191 21.36 28.81 11.54
C GLU A 191 22.31 29.84 12.18
N GLU A 192 22.35 29.92 13.52
CA GLU A 192 23.26 30.80 14.27
C GLU A 192 24.73 30.59 13.86
N LEU A 193 25.19 29.33 13.84
CA LEU A 193 26.55 28.95 13.42
C LEU A 193 26.84 29.30 11.95
N THR A 194 25.82 29.30 11.09
CA THR A 194 25.97 29.69 9.68
C THR A 194 26.04 31.21 9.51
N PHE A 195 25.31 32.00 10.31
CA PHE A 195 25.29 33.47 10.18
C PHE A 195 26.42 34.20 10.91
N LEU A 196 26.96 33.64 11.99
CA LEU A 196 28.05 34.25 12.76
C LEU A 196 29.42 33.98 12.11
N SER A 197 30.24 35.02 11.92
CA SER A 197 31.58 34.88 11.33
C SER A 197 32.67 34.41 12.30
N HIS A 198 32.35 34.30 13.59
CA HIS A 198 33.26 33.97 14.69
C HIS A 198 32.51 33.26 15.82
N SER A 199 31.86 32.14 15.50
CA SER A 199 31.20 31.27 16.48
C SER A 199 32.21 30.75 17.52
N LYS A 200 31.87 30.74 18.81
CA LYS A 200 32.80 30.26 19.85
C LYS A 200 32.68 28.74 19.98
N HIS A 201 33.59 28.17 20.77
CA HIS A 201 33.63 26.74 21.06
C HIS A 201 32.33 26.24 21.73
N ALA A 202 31.67 27.07 22.53
CA ALA A 202 30.48 26.68 23.30
C ALA A 202 29.28 26.32 22.40
N GLU A 203 29.10 27.06 21.30
CA GLU A 203 28.05 26.84 20.32
C GLU A 203 28.28 25.53 19.55
N TRP A 204 29.53 25.23 19.16
CA TRP A 204 29.91 23.95 18.55
C TRP A 204 29.75 22.77 19.51
N SER A 205 30.18 22.89 20.77
CA SER A 205 29.98 21.86 21.79
C SER A 205 28.50 21.59 22.04
N ARG A 206 27.65 22.64 22.06
CA ARG A 206 26.20 22.49 22.20
C ARG A 206 25.58 21.73 21.01
N LEU A 207 26.04 21.98 19.79
CA LEU A 207 25.58 21.23 18.60
C LEU A 207 25.96 19.74 18.71
N CYS A 208 27.19 19.44 19.13
CA CYS A 208 27.65 18.07 19.37
C CYS A 208 26.79 17.37 20.44
N GLN A 209 26.48 18.07 21.53
CA GLN A 209 25.65 17.55 22.61
C GLN A 209 24.21 17.25 22.15
N LEU A 210 23.63 18.09 21.28
CA LEU A 210 22.32 17.84 20.69
C LEU A 210 22.36 16.62 19.74
N TYR A 211 23.38 16.52 18.89
CA TYR A 211 23.58 15.39 17.98
C TYR A 211 23.63 14.05 18.73
N VAL A 212 24.50 13.92 19.75
CA VAL A 212 24.67 12.65 20.48
C VAL A 212 23.48 12.30 21.39
N ASN A 213 22.65 13.29 21.72
CA ASN A 213 21.39 13.08 22.44
C ASN A 213 20.21 12.65 21.54
N GLY A 214 20.35 12.74 20.22
CA GLY A 214 19.37 12.23 19.25
C GLY A 214 18.87 13.23 18.21
N ALA A 215 19.27 14.51 18.27
CA ALA A 215 18.81 15.52 17.29
C ALA A 215 19.09 15.09 15.85
N SER A 216 18.13 15.32 14.94
CA SER A 216 18.43 15.36 13.51
C SER A 216 19.14 16.68 13.19
N ILE A 217 20.10 16.66 12.27
CA ILE A 217 20.87 17.84 11.89
C ILE A 217 21.01 17.86 10.36
N ASP A 218 20.52 18.93 9.74
CA ASP A 218 20.80 19.24 8.33
C ASP A 218 22.24 19.76 8.19
N PHE A 219 23.19 18.82 8.15
CA PHE A 219 24.61 19.14 8.09
C PHE A 219 25.01 19.89 6.81
N ASP A 220 24.28 19.72 5.68
CA ASP A 220 24.58 20.42 4.43
C ASP A 220 24.51 21.95 4.62
N GLN A 221 23.71 22.46 5.56
CA GLN A 221 23.66 23.89 5.92
C GLN A 221 25.04 24.45 6.32
N LEU A 222 25.79 23.71 7.13
CA LEU A 222 27.11 24.10 7.64
C LEU A 222 28.18 24.16 6.55
N TYR A 223 27.88 23.60 5.37
CA TYR A 223 28.80 23.52 4.23
C TYR A 223 28.34 24.35 3.02
N LYS A 224 27.18 25.03 3.06
CA LYS A 224 26.59 25.83 1.95
C LYS A 224 27.53 26.88 1.33
N ARG A 225 28.60 27.29 2.01
CA ARG A 225 29.60 28.25 1.51
C ARG A 225 30.81 27.62 0.81
N HIS A 226 30.94 26.29 0.82
CA HIS A 226 32.16 25.58 0.42
C HIS A 226 31.85 24.57 -0.70
N SER A 227 32.67 24.54 -1.76
CA SER A 227 32.57 23.56 -2.85
C SER A 227 33.32 22.27 -2.50
N ILE A 228 32.85 21.55 -1.49
CA ILE A 228 33.51 20.34 -0.95
C ILE A 228 33.06 19.10 -1.74
N HIS A 229 33.98 18.17 -1.98
CA HIS A 229 33.72 16.94 -2.71
C HIS A 229 33.59 15.76 -1.74
N ARG A 230 32.70 14.81 -2.05
CA ARG A 230 32.60 13.55 -1.30
C ARG A 230 33.75 12.62 -1.66
N VAL A 231 34.37 12.03 -0.64
CA VAL A 231 35.49 11.07 -0.78
C VAL A 231 35.04 9.65 -0.43
N PRO A 232 35.79 8.60 -0.83
CA PRO A 232 35.67 7.31 -0.18
C PRO A 232 35.99 7.46 1.31
N LEU A 233 35.21 6.80 2.17
CA LEU A 233 35.49 6.60 3.60
C LEU A 233 35.07 5.16 3.95
N PRO A 234 35.49 4.61 5.09
CA PRO A 234 34.97 3.33 5.59
C PRO A 234 33.43 3.28 5.58
N THR A 235 32.91 2.09 5.32
CA THR A 235 31.46 1.81 5.29
C THR A 235 30.95 1.46 6.67
N TYR A 236 29.64 1.22 6.80
CA TYR A 236 29.13 0.70 8.06
C TYR A 236 29.60 -0.73 8.30
N PRO A 237 30.17 -1.03 9.47
CA PRO A 237 30.44 -2.39 9.86
C PRO A 237 29.12 -3.13 10.11
N PHE A 238 28.80 -4.09 9.25
CA PHE A 238 27.71 -5.04 9.50
C PHE A 238 28.09 -5.95 10.67
N GLU A 239 27.10 -6.32 11.50
CA GLU A 239 27.31 -7.41 12.44
C GLU A 239 27.32 -8.75 11.69
N ARG A 240 28.11 -9.69 12.20
CA ARG A 240 28.45 -10.94 11.51
C ARG A 240 27.57 -12.08 12.01
N ASP A 241 26.27 -11.92 11.83
CA ASP A 241 25.26 -12.92 12.18
C ASP A 241 25.20 -14.01 11.08
N VAL A 242 25.15 -15.29 11.46
CA VAL A 242 25.40 -16.40 10.52
C VAL A 242 24.31 -17.48 10.55
N HIS A 243 23.64 -17.67 9.42
CA HIS A 243 22.52 -18.61 9.25
C HIS A 243 22.84 -19.67 8.17
N TRP A 244 22.52 -20.95 8.40
CA TRP A 244 22.77 -22.04 7.43
C TRP A 244 21.58 -22.96 7.25
N LEU A 245 21.17 -23.16 6.00
CA LEU A 245 20.16 -24.14 5.59
C LEU A 245 20.80 -25.53 5.39
N ASN A 246 20.39 -26.52 6.18
CA ASN A 246 20.97 -27.87 6.16
C ASN A 246 19.90 -28.99 6.28
N ASP A 247 18.78 -28.86 5.55
CA ASP A 247 17.71 -29.87 5.52
C ASP A 247 17.87 -30.90 4.36
N PRO A 248 18.08 -32.20 4.65
CA PRO A 248 18.10 -33.27 3.65
C PRO A 248 16.81 -33.44 2.84
N ALA A 249 15.64 -33.04 3.37
CA ALA A 249 14.33 -33.28 2.74
C ALA A 249 14.17 -32.50 1.42
N ILE A 250 14.82 -31.35 1.28
CA ILE A 250 14.77 -30.53 0.05
C ILE A 250 15.38 -31.29 -1.15
N ARG A 251 16.43 -32.10 -0.93
CA ARG A 251 17.08 -32.89 -2.00
C ARG A 251 16.21 -34.03 -2.56
N GLN A 252 15.19 -34.50 -1.83
CA GLN A 252 14.27 -35.52 -2.35
C GLN A 252 13.18 -34.93 -3.26
N ARG A 253 12.68 -33.72 -2.96
CA ARG A 253 11.60 -33.08 -3.73
C ARG A 253 12.00 -32.80 -5.18
N THR A 254 13.26 -32.40 -5.44
CA THR A 254 13.75 -32.06 -6.78
C THR A 254 13.78 -33.25 -7.77
N ARG A 255 13.63 -34.49 -7.30
CA ARG A 255 13.59 -35.70 -8.16
C ARG A 255 12.19 -36.14 -8.57
N LEU A 256 11.12 -35.58 -8.00
CA LEU A 256 9.74 -36.04 -8.22
C LEU A 256 8.92 -35.16 -9.18
N GLN A 257 9.45 -34.03 -9.64
CA GLN A 257 8.75 -33.07 -10.52
C GLN A 257 8.91 -33.32 -12.03
N THR A 258 9.46 -34.47 -12.48
CA THR A 258 9.72 -34.75 -13.90
C THR A 258 8.83 -35.83 -14.53
N ALA A 259 7.67 -36.14 -13.94
CA ALA A 259 6.71 -37.11 -14.49
C ALA A 259 5.30 -36.52 -14.60
N PHE A 260 4.95 -36.01 -15.79
CA PHE A 260 3.56 -35.76 -16.20
C PHE A 260 2.98 -37.03 -16.85
N PRO A 261 1.85 -37.58 -16.37
CA PRO A 261 1.04 -38.51 -17.14
C PRO A 261 0.12 -37.72 -18.07
N MET A 262 0.32 -37.89 -19.38
CA MET A 262 -0.58 -37.41 -20.42
C MET A 262 -1.52 -38.57 -20.78
N GLU A 263 -2.82 -38.48 -20.50
CA GLU A 263 -3.79 -39.38 -21.14
C GLU A 263 -5.19 -38.76 -21.22
N SER A 264 -5.73 -38.71 -22.44
CA SER A 264 -7.11 -38.31 -22.73
C SER A 264 -8.05 -39.51 -22.65
N LYS A 265 -9.23 -39.35 -22.04
CA LYS A 265 -10.34 -40.31 -22.20
C LYS A 265 -11.65 -39.59 -22.47
N THR A 266 -12.06 -39.67 -23.74
CA THR A 266 -13.46 -39.56 -24.16
C THR A 266 -14.24 -40.76 -23.63
N GLY A 267 -15.47 -40.54 -23.18
CA GLY A 267 -16.38 -41.60 -22.78
C GLY A 267 -17.75 -41.05 -22.42
N ASP A 268 -18.75 -41.34 -23.25
CA ASP A 268 -20.15 -41.01 -22.98
C ASP A 268 -20.64 -41.66 -21.68
N ASN A 269 -21.59 -41.01 -21.01
CA ASN A 269 -22.79 -41.70 -20.57
C ASN A 269 -23.97 -40.74 -20.51
N LYS A 270 -25.12 -41.24 -20.98
CA LYS A 270 -26.44 -40.66 -20.80
C LYS A 270 -27.06 -41.18 -19.49
N ASP A 271 -28.28 -40.72 -19.24
CA ASP A 271 -29.18 -41.08 -18.14
C ASP A 271 -28.83 -40.32 -16.84
N GLU A 272 -29.78 -39.70 -16.12
CA GLU A 272 -31.24 -39.77 -16.22
C GLU A 272 -31.89 -38.45 -15.79
N ALA A 273 -33.05 -38.11 -16.35
CA ALA A 273 -33.79 -36.89 -15.99
C ALA A 273 -34.77 -37.16 -14.83
N ALA A 274 -34.58 -36.48 -13.70
CA ALA A 274 -35.57 -36.41 -12.62
C ALA A 274 -35.67 -34.97 -12.12
N GLY A 275 -36.89 -34.41 -12.14
CA GLY A 275 -37.12 -32.99 -11.92
C GLY A 275 -36.94 -32.54 -10.46
N GLY A 276 -35.91 -31.75 -10.23
CA GLY A 276 -35.85 -30.73 -9.19
C GLY A 276 -35.20 -29.48 -9.77
N GLN A 277 -35.59 -28.29 -9.32
CA GLN A 277 -34.86 -27.05 -9.61
C GLN A 277 -33.52 -27.10 -8.87
N GLY A 278 -32.55 -27.79 -9.46
CA GLY A 278 -31.19 -27.91 -8.92
C GLY A 278 -30.46 -26.61 -9.16
N SER A 279 -30.33 -25.78 -8.12
CA SER A 279 -29.35 -24.70 -8.09
C SER A 279 -27.98 -25.25 -8.44
N GLU A 280 -27.21 -24.57 -9.30
CA GLU A 280 -25.83 -25.00 -9.58
C GLU A 280 -25.02 -25.10 -8.27
N PRO A 281 -24.08 -26.07 -8.19
CA PRO A 281 -23.21 -26.16 -7.03
C PRO A 281 -22.40 -24.87 -6.89
N LEU A 282 -22.24 -24.36 -5.65
CA LEU A 282 -21.55 -23.08 -5.40
C LEU A 282 -20.10 -23.06 -5.94
N SER A 283 -19.50 -24.24 -6.18
CA SER A 283 -18.23 -24.38 -6.88
C SER A 283 -18.22 -23.78 -8.29
N ASN A 284 -19.37 -23.68 -8.96
CA ASN A 284 -19.51 -23.18 -10.34
C ASN A 284 -20.09 -21.76 -10.37
N GLN A 285 -20.63 -21.27 -9.26
CA GLN A 285 -21.24 -19.95 -9.17
C GLN A 285 -20.23 -18.84 -9.43
N LEU A 286 -20.45 -18.10 -10.52
CA LEU A 286 -19.62 -16.98 -10.97
C LEU A 286 -20.16 -15.61 -10.56
N TYR A 287 -21.49 -15.50 -10.38
CA TYR A 287 -22.22 -14.24 -10.27
C TYR A 287 -22.83 -14.05 -8.88
N TYR A 288 -22.59 -12.87 -8.28
CA TYR A 288 -23.05 -12.50 -6.93
C TYR A 288 -23.55 -11.06 -6.88
N LYS A 289 -24.43 -10.76 -5.92
CA LYS A 289 -25.03 -9.42 -5.72
C LYS A 289 -25.22 -9.10 -4.24
N ILE A 290 -25.24 -7.80 -3.92
CA ILE A 290 -25.81 -7.29 -2.67
C ILE A 290 -27.28 -7.01 -2.93
N ASN A 291 -28.17 -7.58 -2.11
CA ASN A 291 -29.59 -7.25 -2.06
C ASN A 291 -29.91 -6.57 -0.73
N TRP A 292 -31.01 -5.82 -0.69
CA TRP A 292 -31.54 -5.24 0.54
C TRP A 292 -32.68 -6.08 1.10
N GLU A 293 -32.59 -6.45 2.37
CA GLU A 293 -33.64 -7.20 3.07
C GLU A 293 -34.20 -6.41 4.25
N THR A 294 -35.52 -6.40 4.38
CA THR A 294 -36.22 -5.75 5.49
C THR A 294 -35.91 -6.43 6.82
N MET A 295 -35.65 -5.63 7.85
CA MET A 295 -35.48 -6.06 9.24
C MET A 295 -36.52 -5.42 10.16
N PRO A 296 -36.90 -6.09 11.26
CA PRO A 296 -37.66 -5.44 12.33
C PRO A 296 -36.85 -4.30 12.97
N LYS A 297 -37.53 -3.22 13.36
CA LYS A 297 -36.94 -2.18 14.22
C LYS A 297 -36.72 -2.76 15.62
N THR A 298 -35.47 -3.04 15.97
CA THR A 298 -35.09 -3.63 17.26
C THR A 298 -35.02 -2.56 18.34
N LYS A 299 -35.90 -2.64 19.34
CA LYS A 299 -35.75 -1.88 20.59
C LYS A 299 -34.98 -2.73 21.61
N ARG A 300 -33.83 -2.24 22.07
CA ARG A 300 -33.03 -2.81 23.17
C ARG A 300 -32.61 -1.70 24.13
N ASP A 301 -32.35 -2.07 25.38
CA ASP A 301 -31.78 -1.14 26.35
C ASP A 301 -30.39 -0.66 25.89
N SER A 302 -30.20 0.65 25.94
CA SER A 302 -29.04 1.35 25.41
C SER A 302 -27.87 1.37 26.37
N SER A 303 -26.67 1.04 25.90
CA SER A 303 -25.44 1.49 26.56
C SER A 303 -25.16 2.95 26.17
N GLN A 304 -25.35 3.90 27.08
CA GLN A 304 -24.80 5.25 26.90
C GLN A 304 -23.27 5.19 27.00
N LEU A 305 -22.58 5.76 26.03
CA LEU A 305 -21.12 5.90 26.04
C LEU A 305 -20.76 7.24 26.71
N MET A 306 -20.21 7.18 27.92
CA MET A 306 -19.76 8.36 28.66
C MET A 306 -18.71 9.14 27.83
N GLY A 307 -19.01 10.40 27.50
CA GLY A 307 -18.13 11.29 26.75
C GLY A 307 -18.90 12.37 25.99
N LYS A 308 -18.18 13.10 25.13
CA LYS A 308 -18.71 14.09 24.19
C LYS A 308 -19.13 13.44 22.87
N VAL A 309 -20.24 13.91 22.33
CA VAL A 309 -20.74 13.58 20.99
C VAL A 309 -20.36 14.71 20.04
N LEU A 310 -19.44 14.46 19.12
CA LEU A 310 -19.10 15.40 18.04
C LEU A 310 -20.08 15.22 16.88
N VAL A 311 -20.73 16.30 16.44
CA VAL A 311 -21.60 16.33 15.26
C VAL A 311 -20.96 17.20 14.17
N LEU A 312 -20.56 16.58 13.06
CA LEU A 312 -20.13 17.28 11.85
C LEU A 312 -21.36 17.50 10.96
N SER A 313 -21.68 18.75 10.64
CA SER A 313 -22.91 19.10 9.92
C SER A 313 -22.73 20.27 8.95
N ASN A 314 -23.50 20.25 7.86
CA ASN A 314 -23.68 21.38 6.94
C ASN A 314 -24.89 22.27 7.31
N GLY A 315 -25.56 22.02 8.44
CA GLY A 315 -26.77 22.73 8.85
C GLY A 315 -28.07 22.19 8.26
N ASN A 316 -28.10 20.93 7.80
CA ASN A 316 -29.34 20.29 7.36
C ASN A 316 -30.35 20.14 8.54
N PRO A 317 -31.67 20.23 8.28
CA PRO A 317 -32.68 20.22 9.35
C PRO A 317 -32.68 18.95 10.22
N MET A 318 -32.32 17.79 9.65
CA MET A 318 -32.31 16.53 10.39
C MET A 318 -31.19 16.50 11.44
N ALA A 319 -30.00 17.03 11.10
CA ALA A 319 -28.90 17.18 12.05
C ALA A 319 -29.30 18.08 13.23
N GLU A 320 -30.00 19.19 12.99
CA GLU A 320 -30.48 20.07 14.09
C GLU A 320 -31.47 19.35 15.02
N LEU A 321 -32.40 18.55 14.46
CA LEU A 321 -33.33 17.74 15.26
C LEU A 321 -32.60 16.66 16.08
N ILE A 322 -31.58 16.02 15.53
CA ILE A 322 -30.73 15.05 16.24
C ILE A 322 -29.95 15.74 17.37
N ILE A 323 -29.36 16.91 17.11
CA ILE A 323 -28.65 17.73 18.12
C ILE A 323 -29.58 18.11 19.27
N GLU A 324 -30.79 18.59 18.97
CA GLU A 324 -31.80 18.94 19.98
C GLU A 324 -32.17 17.72 20.83
N ARG A 325 -32.44 16.57 20.20
CA ARG A 325 -32.78 15.31 20.89
C ARG A 325 -31.64 14.77 21.76
N LEU A 326 -30.39 14.88 21.33
CA LEU A 326 -29.22 14.50 22.12
C LEU A 326 -29.08 15.39 23.37
N ARG A 327 -29.17 16.72 23.20
CA ARG A 327 -29.17 17.67 24.32
C ARG A 327 -30.32 17.42 25.29
N ASN A 328 -31.53 17.12 24.80
CA ASN A 328 -32.69 16.78 25.62
C ASN A 328 -32.52 15.45 26.40
N LYS A 329 -31.63 14.55 25.95
CA LYS A 329 -31.21 13.35 26.71
C LYS A 329 -30.07 13.61 27.70
N GLY A 330 -29.56 14.84 27.78
CA GLY A 330 -28.43 15.21 28.66
C GLY A 330 -27.05 14.85 28.10
N GLU A 331 -26.94 14.50 26.82
CA GLU A 331 -25.65 14.21 26.17
C GLU A 331 -24.85 15.51 26.00
N SER A 332 -23.53 15.45 26.18
CA SER A 332 -22.63 16.58 25.91
C SER A 332 -22.32 16.63 24.41
N VAL A 333 -22.94 17.57 23.69
CA VAL A 333 -22.84 17.67 22.22
C VAL A 333 -21.91 18.82 21.83
N VAL A 334 -20.94 18.55 20.96
CA VAL A 334 -20.15 19.60 20.28
C VAL A 334 -20.51 19.61 18.79
N ILE A 335 -20.76 20.79 18.23
CA ILE A 335 -21.21 20.98 16.85
C ILE A 335 -20.08 21.62 16.03
N ALA A 336 -19.59 20.93 15.02
CA ALA A 336 -18.67 21.52 14.03
C ALA A 336 -19.41 21.69 12.69
N ARG A 337 -19.43 22.93 12.19
CA ARG A 337 -20.08 23.28 10.92
C ARG A 337 -19.06 23.55 9.83
N PHE A 338 -19.35 23.14 8.59
CA PHE A 338 -18.44 23.42 7.49
C PHE A 338 -18.45 24.90 7.07
N GLY A 339 -17.26 25.47 6.87
CA GLY A 339 -17.02 26.88 6.51
C GLY A 339 -15.58 27.11 6.00
N HIS A 340 -14.92 28.20 6.41
CA HIS A 340 -13.66 28.65 5.80
C HIS A 340 -12.38 28.28 6.56
N HIS A 341 -12.41 28.19 7.89
CA HIS A 341 -11.29 27.81 8.76
C HIS A 341 -11.81 27.48 10.17
N PHE A 342 -10.95 26.96 11.03
CA PHE A 342 -11.30 26.68 12.42
C PHE A 342 -11.63 27.98 13.19
N GLU A 343 -12.89 28.12 13.61
CA GLU A 343 -13.36 29.26 14.41
C GLU A 343 -14.31 28.78 15.51
N GLN A 344 -14.00 29.06 16.77
CA GLN A 344 -14.92 28.79 17.89
C GLN A 344 -16.03 29.85 17.90
N THR A 345 -17.26 29.44 17.63
CA THR A 345 -18.43 30.33 17.55
C THR A 345 -19.27 30.34 18.83
N GLY A 346 -19.03 29.38 19.72
CA GLY A 346 -19.72 29.24 21.00
C GLY A 346 -19.00 28.26 21.93
N ALA A 347 -19.57 28.02 23.11
CA ALA A 347 -18.98 27.11 24.10
C ALA A 347 -18.98 25.64 23.65
N ASP A 348 -19.90 25.28 22.75
CA ASP A 348 -20.08 23.93 22.19
C ASP A 348 -20.29 23.94 20.66
N SER A 349 -19.90 25.04 19.99
CA SER A 349 -20.00 25.17 18.53
C SER A 349 -18.76 25.80 17.89
N CYS A 350 -18.37 25.28 16.72
CA CYS A 350 -17.30 25.83 15.90
C CYS A 350 -17.60 25.72 14.41
N ILE A 351 -16.75 26.38 13.61
CA ILE A 351 -16.63 26.22 12.16
C ILE A 351 -15.34 25.43 11.89
N VAL A 352 -15.32 24.65 10.80
CA VAL A 352 -14.15 23.96 10.22
C VAL A 352 -14.23 24.01 8.69
N ASN A 353 -13.11 24.08 7.97
CA ASN A 353 -13.05 23.89 6.52
C ASN A 353 -13.00 22.41 6.11
N GLY A 354 -12.64 21.52 7.04
CA GLY A 354 -12.51 20.09 6.81
C GLY A 354 -11.12 19.61 6.42
N SER A 355 -10.06 20.40 6.62
CA SER A 355 -8.65 19.97 6.51
C SER A 355 -8.18 19.20 7.75
N GLU A 356 -7.03 18.51 7.63
CA GLU A 356 -6.36 17.84 8.76
C GLU A 356 -6.01 18.85 9.88
N ASP A 357 -5.45 20.01 9.54
CA ASP A 357 -5.13 21.09 10.50
C ASP A 357 -6.36 21.62 11.27
N ASP A 358 -7.52 21.73 10.62
CA ASP A 358 -8.76 22.18 11.26
C ASP A 358 -9.35 21.09 12.16
N PHE A 359 -9.21 19.81 11.80
CA PHE A 359 -9.59 18.69 12.66
C PHE A 359 -8.65 18.54 13.86
N ASP A 360 -7.35 18.74 13.71
CA ASP A 360 -6.38 18.74 14.81
C ASP A 360 -6.71 19.84 15.83
N GLN A 361 -7.01 21.06 15.36
CA GLN A 361 -7.45 22.17 16.22
C GLN A 361 -8.80 21.87 16.91
N LEU A 362 -9.75 21.28 16.19
CA LEU A 362 -11.05 20.85 16.73
C LEU A 362 -10.87 19.82 17.86
N LEU A 363 -10.07 18.79 17.63
CA LEU A 363 -9.82 17.74 18.62
C LEU A 363 -9.02 18.25 19.83
N HIS A 364 -8.09 19.18 19.62
CA HIS A 364 -7.39 19.86 20.70
C HIS A 364 -8.35 20.67 21.58
N TRP A 365 -9.24 21.47 20.98
CA TRP A 365 -10.24 22.26 21.70
C TRP A 365 -11.27 21.40 22.44
N ILE A 366 -11.77 20.33 21.82
CA ILE A 366 -12.73 19.42 22.44
C ILE A 366 -12.10 18.64 23.60
N GLY A 367 -10.81 18.32 23.51
CA GLY A 367 -10.16 17.27 24.29
C GLY A 367 -10.45 15.90 23.66
N ALA A 368 -9.59 15.45 22.74
CA ALA A 368 -9.81 14.25 21.92
C ALA A 368 -10.12 12.98 22.73
N GLY A 369 -9.53 12.83 23.93
CA GLY A 369 -9.79 11.73 24.86
C GLY A 369 -11.20 11.73 25.48
N GLU A 370 -11.94 12.84 25.41
CA GLU A 370 -13.32 12.93 25.90
C GLU A 370 -14.36 12.52 24.84
N ILE A 371 -13.98 12.37 23.57
CA ILE A 371 -14.91 11.99 22.50
C ILE A 371 -15.25 10.50 22.62
N SER A 372 -16.55 10.20 22.68
CA SER A 372 -17.09 8.84 22.68
C SER A 372 -17.88 8.49 21.41
N ARG A 373 -18.34 9.51 20.67
CA ARG A 373 -19.15 9.35 19.46
C ARG A 373 -18.88 10.46 18.46
N VAL A 374 -18.85 10.12 17.18
CA VAL A 374 -18.91 11.08 16.07
C VAL A 374 -20.14 10.78 15.20
N ILE A 375 -20.92 11.81 14.91
CA ILE A 375 -22.00 11.79 13.92
C ILE A 375 -21.53 12.65 12.75
N HIS A 376 -21.21 12.02 11.63
CA HIS A 376 -20.87 12.69 10.39
C HIS A 376 -22.14 12.77 9.54
N MET A 377 -22.67 13.99 9.39
CA MET A 377 -23.92 14.26 8.69
C MET A 377 -23.80 15.54 7.86
N ALA A 378 -22.76 15.58 7.03
CA ALA A 378 -22.43 16.72 6.17
C ALA A 378 -22.67 16.47 4.67
N SER A 379 -23.19 15.31 4.28
CA SER A 379 -23.63 15.09 2.90
C SER A 379 -24.77 16.08 2.54
N PRO A 380 -24.76 16.70 1.34
CA PRO A 380 -25.81 17.67 0.97
C PRO A 380 -27.19 17.03 0.72
N SER A 381 -28.08 17.12 1.71
CA SER A 381 -29.42 16.51 1.65
C SER A 381 -30.40 17.16 0.67
N ASN A 382 -30.15 18.41 0.28
CA ASN A 382 -31.14 19.21 -0.44
C ASN A 382 -31.11 19.02 -1.96
N LEU A 383 -30.22 18.17 -2.47
CA LEU A 383 -29.88 18.11 -3.90
C LEU A 383 -30.48 16.93 -4.67
N ILE A 384 -31.23 16.01 -4.04
CA ILE A 384 -31.71 14.77 -4.70
C ILE A 384 -32.43 15.05 -6.04
N GLY A 385 -33.26 16.09 -6.12
CA GLY A 385 -33.96 16.49 -7.36
C GLY A 385 -33.17 17.37 -8.33
N GLU A 386 -32.03 17.93 -7.92
CA GLU A 386 -31.19 18.85 -8.72
C GLU A 386 -29.80 18.27 -9.04
N ARG A 387 -29.46 17.09 -8.52
CA ARG A 387 -28.14 16.43 -8.65
C ARG A 387 -27.67 16.20 -10.08
N SER A 388 -28.58 16.12 -11.05
CA SER A 388 -28.23 16.06 -12.48
C SER A 388 -27.45 17.29 -12.98
N ASN A 389 -27.56 18.40 -12.26
CA ASN A 389 -27.08 19.72 -12.63
C ASN A 389 -26.07 20.28 -11.61
N LEU A 390 -25.43 19.42 -10.79
CA LEU A 390 -24.34 19.85 -9.90
C LEU A 390 -23.28 20.63 -10.71
N SER A 391 -22.86 21.78 -10.19
CA SER A 391 -21.67 22.45 -10.69
C SER A 391 -20.41 21.68 -10.26
N TRP A 392 -19.29 21.94 -10.93
CA TRP A 392 -17.99 21.37 -10.55
C TRP A 392 -17.66 21.69 -9.09
N GLU A 393 -17.85 22.94 -8.67
CA GLU A 393 -17.57 23.41 -7.32
C GLU A 393 -18.48 22.72 -6.27
N GLN A 394 -19.76 22.50 -6.59
CA GLN A 394 -20.68 21.76 -5.72
C GLN A 394 -20.27 20.28 -5.57
N PHE A 395 -19.82 19.66 -6.67
CA PHE A 395 -19.27 18.32 -6.64
C PHE A 395 -17.99 18.26 -5.80
N GLU A 396 -17.01 19.14 -6.02
CA GLU A 396 -15.78 19.20 -5.20
C GLU A 396 -16.09 19.43 -3.71
N GLN A 397 -17.02 20.34 -3.40
CA GLN A 397 -17.46 20.60 -2.04
C GLN A 397 -18.07 19.35 -1.39
N SER A 398 -18.84 18.55 -2.14
CA SER A 398 -19.39 17.28 -1.63
C SER A 398 -18.30 16.26 -1.30
N GLN A 399 -17.19 16.24 -2.05
CA GLN A 399 -16.06 15.35 -1.78
C GLN A 399 -15.28 15.81 -0.55
N ALA A 400 -15.06 17.13 -0.43
CA ALA A 400 -14.40 17.74 0.72
C ALA A 400 -15.19 17.48 2.02
N GLN A 401 -16.48 17.78 2.03
CA GLN A 401 -17.39 17.60 3.18
C GLN A 401 -17.78 16.13 3.41
N GLY A 402 -17.54 15.25 2.44
CA GLY A 402 -17.73 13.80 2.52
C GLY A 402 -16.42 13.08 2.82
N THR A 403 -15.93 12.31 1.84
CA THR A 403 -14.80 11.38 1.97
C THR A 403 -13.54 12.00 2.56
N TYR A 404 -13.13 13.19 2.11
CA TYR A 404 -11.90 13.82 2.60
C TYR A 404 -12.01 14.21 4.08
N SER A 405 -13.13 14.82 4.49
CA SER A 405 -13.33 15.15 5.91
C SER A 405 -13.33 13.91 6.82
N LEU A 406 -13.81 12.75 6.36
CA LEU A 406 -13.69 11.49 7.11
C LEU A 406 -12.23 11.01 7.18
N LEU A 407 -11.49 11.08 6.07
CA LEU A 407 -10.06 10.73 6.02
C LEU A 407 -9.27 11.55 7.06
N PHE A 408 -9.43 12.88 7.02
CA PHE A 408 -8.71 13.80 7.88
C PHE A 408 -9.13 13.65 9.35
N LEU A 409 -10.44 13.59 9.65
CA LEU A 409 -10.92 13.32 11.00
C LEU A 409 -10.31 12.03 11.60
N VAL A 410 -10.27 10.95 10.81
CA VAL A 410 -9.73 9.66 11.28
C VAL A 410 -8.24 9.77 11.59
N ARG A 411 -7.46 10.47 10.76
CA ARG A 411 -6.05 10.77 11.05
C ARG A 411 -5.87 11.57 12.31
N SER A 412 -6.56 12.72 12.41
CA SER A 412 -6.51 13.59 13.58
C SER A 412 -6.86 12.84 14.87
N LEU A 413 -7.86 11.95 14.86
CA LEU A 413 -8.20 11.10 16.01
C LEU A 413 -7.07 10.14 16.40
N ILE A 414 -6.35 9.58 15.42
CA ILE A 414 -5.24 8.66 15.68
C ILE A 414 -3.97 9.42 16.10
N HIS A 415 -3.66 10.54 15.45
CA HIS A 415 -2.54 11.44 15.80
C HIS A 415 -2.71 12.05 17.20
N ALA A 416 -3.94 12.40 17.59
CA ALA A 416 -4.28 12.80 18.96
C ALA A 416 -4.17 11.65 20.00
N GLY A 417 -3.83 10.44 19.56
CA GLY A 417 -3.56 9.29 20.43
C GLY A 417 -4.80 8.66 21.05
N CYS A 418 -6.00 8.85 20.48
CA CYS A 418 -7.24 8.31 21.04
C CYS A 418 -7.22 6.77 21.10
N GLN A 419 -7.03 6.22 22.30
CA GLN A 419 -7.07 4.78 22.56
C GLN A 419 -8.47 4.28 22.94
N GLN A 420 -9.36 5.18 23.36
CA GLN A 420 -10.73 4.84 23.76
C GLN A 420 -11.60 4.43 22.57
N ARG A 421 -12.70 3.73 22.86
CA ARG A 421 -13.74 3.42 21.86
C ARG A 421 -14.43 4.71 21.42
N ILE A 422 -14.46 4.95 20.12
CA ILE A 422 -15.22 6.03 19.48
C ILE A 422 -16.18 5.40 18.48
N ASP A 423 -17.47 5.62 18.65
CA ASP A 423 -18.49 5.18 17.71
C ASP A 423 -18.72 6.26 16.64
N ILE A 424 -18.16 6.07 15.44
CA ILE A 424 -18.37 6.91 14.27
C ILE A 424 -19.60 6.41 13.50
N SER A 425 -20.53 7.32 13.17
CA SER A 425 -21.70 7.06 12.34
C SER A 425 -21.74 8.04 11.16
N LEU A 426 -21.70 7.51 9.95
CA LEU A 426 -21.83 8.25 8.70
C LEU A 426 -23.31 8.24 8.31
N ILE A 427 -23.90 9.41 8.12
CA ILE A 427 -25.34 9.54 7.83
C ILE A 427 -25.51 10.36 6.55
N ALA A 428 -26.14 9.75 5.56
CA ALA A 428 -26.42 10.36 4.27
C ALA A 428 -27.76 9.84 3.73
N ASP A 429 -28.31 10.55 2.76
CA ASP A 429 -29.64 10.31 2.19
C ASP A 429 -29.58 9.64 0.82
N HIS A 430 -30.44 8.65 0.61
CA HIS A 430 -30.64 7.95 -0.68
C HIS A 430 -29.32 7.51 -1.36
N VAL A 431 -28.39 6.90 -0.61
CA VAL A 431 -27.09 6.50 -1.15
C VAL A 431 -27.23 5.30 -2.09
N HIS A 432 -28.08 4.35 -1.73
CA HIS A 432 -28.30 3.10 -2.45
C HIS A 432 -29.74 2.98 -2.96
N HIS A 433 -29.90 2.23 -4.05
CA HIS A 433 -31.19 1.73 -4.51
C HIS A 433 -31.61 0.53 -3.65
N VAL A 434 -32.57 0.72 -2.76
CA VAL A 434 -32.96 -0.22 -1.70
C VAL A 434 -34.30 -0.87 -2.00
N ASN A 435 -35.32 -0.08 -2.34
CA ASN A 435 -36.67 -0.59 -2.59
C ASN A 435 -37.27 -0.18 -3.96
N GLY A 436 -36.65 0.76 -4.67
CA GLY A 436 -37.11 1.24 -5.99
C GLY A 436 -38.09 2.41 -5.94
N ASP A 437 -38.43 2.90 -4.75
CA ASP A 437 -39.25 4.11 -4.57
C ASP A 437 -38.37 5.38 -4.43
N GLU A 438 -37.04 5.27 -4.51
CA GLU A 438 -36.13 6.40 -4.35
C GLU A 438 -36.31 7.45 -5.48
N PRO A 439 -36.57 8.74 -5.16
CA PRO A 439 -36.79 9.78 -6.17
C PRO A 439 -35.51 10.21 -6.90
N GLY A 440 -34.35 9.72 -6.45
CA GLY A 440 -33.01 10.03 -6.93
C GLY A 440 -31.99 9.47 -5.93
N LEU A 441 -30.70 9.44 -6.29
CA LEU A 441 -29.65 8.83 -5.47
C LEU A 441 -28.45 9.76 -5.26
N ASN A 442 -27.65 9.47 -4.22
CA ASN A 442 -26.50 10.22 -3.73
C ASN A 442 -25.20 9.40 -3.88
N PRO A 443 -24.62 9.33 -5.10
CA PRO A 443 -23.42 8.53 -5.33
C PRO A 443 -22.18 9.07 -4.61
N GLU A 444 -22.12 10.37 -4.33
CA GLU A 444 -21.04 11.02 -3.59
C GLU A 444 -20.89 10.45 -2.18
N ALA A 445 -22.00 10.14 -1.49
CA ALA A 445 -21.99 9.47 -0.20
C ALA A 445 -21.58 7.98 -0.28
N GLY A 446 -21.67 7.35 -1.47
CA GLY A 446 -21.17 5.99 -1.69
C GLY A 446 -19.66 5.89 -1.46
N ALA A 447 -18.90 6.93 -1.81
CA ALA A 447 -17.47 7.01 -1.53
C ALA A 447 -17.19 7.11 -0.01
N LEU A 448 -17.95 7.95 0.70
CA LEU A 448 -17.87 8.14 2.15
C LEU A 448 -18.15 6.82 2.90
N PHE A 449 -19.19 6.08 2.51
CA PHE A 449 -19.50 4.77 3.09
C PHE A 449 -18.43 3.73 2.73
N GLY A 450 -17.90 3.74 1.50
CA GLY A 450 -16.77 2.90 1.10
C GLY A 450 -15.53 3.09 1.98
N LEU A 451 -15.14 4.34 2.26
CA LEU A 451 -14.05 4.65 3.18
C LEU A 451 -14.37 4.17 4.61
N GLY A 452 -15.60 4.39 5.07
CA GLY A 452 -16.05 3.99 6.41
C GLY A 452 -15.96 2.48 6.69
N LYS A 453 -16.15 1.62 5.67
CA LYS A 453 -15.91 0.17 5.80
C LYS A 453 -14.46 -0.11 6.20
N VAL A 454 -13.50 0.55 5.56
CA VAL A 454 -12.07 0.34 5.81
C VAL A 454 -11.62 0.96 7.14
N VAL A 455 -12.17 2.12 7.53
CA VAL A 455 -11.94 2.68 8.88
C VAL A 455 -12.32 1.66 9.97
N HIS A 456 -13.43 0.95 9.80
CA HIS A 456 -13.85 -0.10 10.72
C HIS A 456 -12.89 -1.30 10.75
N THR A 457 -12.35 -1.71 9.60
CA THR A 457 -11.40 -2.85 9.49
C THR A 457 -9.99 -2.50 9.97
N GLU A 458 -9.52 -1.27 9.77
CA GLU A 458 -8.15 -0.85 10.13
C GLU A 458 -7.98 -0.53 11.63
N TYR A 459 -9.03 -0.05 12.31
CA TYR A 459 -8.92 0.53 13.66
C TYR A 459 -10.01 0.03 14.61
N ASP A 460 -9.70 -1.00 15.42
CA ASP A 460 -10.63 -1.67 16.34
C ASP A 460 -11.39 -0.72 17.30
N ASN A 461 -10.77 0.40 17.70
CA ASN A 461 -11.38 1.38 18.59
C ASN A 461 -12.21 2.46 17.85
N LEU A 462 -12.01 2.66 16.55
CA LEU A 462 -12.79 3.57 15.72
C LEU A 462 -13.91 2.80 15.01
N ARG A 463 -14.96 2.48 15.76
CA ARG A 463 -16.08 1.71 15.21
C ARG A 463 -16.85 2.59 14.22
N CYS A 464 -16.72 2.34 12.92
CA CYS A 464 -17.39 3.11 11.86
C CYS A 464 -18.59 2.34 11.27
N ARG A 465 -19.66 3.05 10.88
CA ARG A 465 -20.89 2.49 10.28
C ARG A 465 -21.60 3.50 9.39
N ALA A 466 -22.48 3.03 8.53
CA ALA A 466 -23.28 3.84 7.61
C ALA A 466 -24.79 3.73 7.92
N ILE A 467 -25.50 4.86 7.79
CA ILE A 467 -26.96 4.96 7.82
C ILE A 467 -27.40 5.70 6.56
N ASP A 468 -28.06 4.98 5.66
CA ASP A 468 -28.74 5.52 4.50
C ASP A 468 -30.19 5.87 4.88
N MET A 469 -30.56 7.14 4.84
CA MET A 469 -31.91 7.61 5.22
C MET A 469 -32.74 8.06 4.01
N ASP A 470 -34.06 8.07 4.18
CA ASP A 470 -35.00 8.73 3.27
C ASP A 470 -35.69 9.93 3.95
N ALA A 471 -36.60 10.59 3.23
CA ALA A 471 -37.37 11.72 3.76
C ALA A 471 -38.42 11.33 4.82
N ALA A 472 -38.72 10.03 5.00
CA ALA A 472 -39.67 9.53 5.99
C ALA A 472 -38.99 9.09 7.31
N THR A 473 -37.66 8.95 7.30
CA THR A 473 -36.85 8.58 8.47
C THR A 473 -36.92 9.68 9.54
N GLY A 474 -37.31 9.33 10.76
CA GLY A 474 -37.36 10.28 11.87
C GLY A 474 -36.01 10.44 12.59
N PRO A 475 -35.78 11.55 13.32
CA PRO A 475 -34.60 11.71 14.16
C PRO A 475 -34.54 10.63 15.26
N ASP A 476 -35.70 10.18 15.74
CA ASP A 476 -35.81 9.13 16.74
C ASP A 476 -35.45 7.73 16.17
N ASP A 477 -35.65 7.46 14.88
CA ASP A 477 -35.17 6.23 14.21
C ASP A 477 -33.63 6.19 14.15
N ILE A 478 -33.03 7.32 13.75
CA ILE A 478 -31.57 7.49 13.71
C ILE A 478 -30.98 7.36 15.12
N LEU A 479 -31.63 7.93 16.14
CA LEU A 479 -31.19 7.83 17.53
C LEU A 479 -31.32 6.42 18.09
N GLU A 480 -32.45 5.73 17.87
CA GLU A 480 -32.57 4.31 18.24
C GLU A 480 -31.40 3.50 17.63
N GLU A 481 -31.08 3.74 16.35
CA GLU A 481 -29.91 3.11 15.73
C GLU A 481 -28.60 3.50 16.41
N LEU A 482 -28.37 4.79 16.74
CA LEU A 482 -27.14 5.29 17.40
C LEU A 482 -26.84 4.64 18.75
N TYR A 483 -27.82 4.07 19.45
CA TYR A 483 -27.61 3.39 20.74
C TYR A 483 -27.58 1.86 20.66
N LEU A 484 -27.84 1.24 19.51
CA LEU A 484 -27.74 -0.21 19.37
C LEU A 484 -26.29 -0.70 19.38
N GLU A 485 -26.01 -1.76 20.15
CA GLU A 485 -24.84 -2.59 19.89
C GLU A 485 -24.94 -3.18 18.48
N ARG A 486 -23.85 -3.03 17.73
CA ARG A 486 -23.84 -3.19 16.28
C ARG A 486 -23.91 -4.66 15.87
N GLU A 487 -24.74 -4.92 14.87
CA GLU A 487 -24.74 -6.19 14.14
C GLU A 487 -24.44 -6.00 12.63
N TYR A 488 -24.56 -4.78 12.10
CA TYR A 488 -24.44 -4.47 10.67
C TYR A 488 -23.58 -3.21 10.47
N TYR A 489 -22.81 -3.16 9.38
CA TYR A 489 -22.06 -1.96 9.00
C TYR A 489 -22.96 -0.92 8.32
N ASN A 490 -23.74 -1.33 7.31
CA ASN A 490 -24.63 -0.47 6.55
C ASN A 490 -26.10 -0.83 6.85
N VAL A 491 -26.93 0.18 7.10
CA VAL A 491 -28.38 0.03 7.25
C VAL A 491 -29.09 1.13 6.46
N ALA A 492 -30.19 0.77 5.82
CA ALA A 492 -31.01 1.73 5.08
C ALA A 492 -32.40 1.87 5.67
N PHE A 493 -32.97 3.06 5.60
CA PHE A 493 -34.35 3.36 5.96
C PHE A 493 -35.10 3.81 4.69
N ARG A 494 -36.21 3.15 4.38
CA ARG A 494 -37.13 3.49 3.28
C ARG A 494 -38.58 3.31 3.70
N SER A 495 -39.42 4.32 3.48
CA SER A 495 -40.86 4.31 3.78
C SER A 495 -41.19 3.77 5.19
N GLY A 496 -40.38 4.15 6.18
CA GLY A 496 -40.52 3.74 7.58
C GLY A 496 -40.02 2.32 7.92
N ASN A 497 -39.56 1.53 6.94
CA ASN A 497 -38.94 0.23 7.13
C ASN A 497 -37.40 0.34 7.23
N LYS A 498 -36.77 -0.57 7.99
CA LYS A 498 -35.31 -0.70 8.08
C LYS A 498 -34.85 -1.87 7.22
N TYR A 499 -33.69 -1.73 6.55
CA TYR A 499 -33.08 -2.73 5.68
C TYR A 499 -31.60 -2.94 6.02
N MET A 500 -31.03 -4.07 5.58
CA MET A 500 -29.61 -4.41 5.67
C MET A 500 -29.10 -5.06 4.36
N GLU A 501 -27.77 -5.09 4.19
CA GLU A 501 -27.09 -5.67 3.03
C GLU A 501 -26.95 -7.21 3.13
N ARG A 502 -27.47 -7.93 2.12
CA ARG A 502 -27.37 -9.39 1.96
C ARG A 502 -26.50 -9.74 0.76
N PHE A 503 -25.38 -10.41 0.97
CA PHE A 503 -24.60 -11.01 -0.12
C PHE A 503 -25.21 -12.34 -0.54
N SER A 504 -25.68 -12.40 -1.79
CA SER A 504 -26.40 -13.52 -2.38
C SER A 504 -25.79 -13.92 -3.72
N LYS A 505 -26.16 -15.10 -4.22
CA LYS A 505 -25.98 -15.44 -5.64
C LYS A 505 -26.79 -14.48 -6.51
N ALA A 506 -26.34 -14.33 -7.75
CA ALA A 506 -27.11 -13.71 -8.82
C ALA A 506 -27.25 -14.69 -9.99
N GLU A 507 -28.46 -14.90 -10.49
CA GLU A 507 -28.68 -15.62 -11.74
C GLU A 507 -28.95 -14.60 -12.85
N LEU A 508 -28.22 -14.68 -13.97
CA LEU A 508 -28.41 -13.71 -15.07
C LEU A 508 -29.80 -13.82 -15.71
N SER A 509 -30.47 -14.97 -15.56
CA SER A 509 -31.86 -15.19 -15.97
C SER A 509 -32.90 -14.42 -15.14
N ASP A 510 -32.55 -13.95 -13.94
CA ASP A 510 -33.44 -13.11 -13.11
C ASP A 510 -33.64 -11.71 -13.73
N TYR A 511 -32.71 -11.30 -14.60
CA TYR A 511 -32.66 -9.96 -15.18
C TYR A 511 -33.24 -9.95 -16.60
N ALA A 512 -34.03 -8.91 -16.90
CA ALA A 512 -34.65 -8.73 -18.20
C ALA A 512 -33.60 -8.63 -19.32
N GLU A 513 -33.94 -9.15 -20.51
CA GLU A 513 -33.11 -8.98 -21.70
C GLU A 513 -33.23 -7.55 -22.23
N MET A 514 -32.09 -6.88 -22.30
CA MET A 514 -31.97 -5.53 -22.84
C MET A 514 -30.77 -5.52 -23.81
N PRO A 515 -30.92 -6.13 -25.00
CA PRO A 515 -29.80 -6.41 -25.89
C PRO A 515 -29.13 -5.11 -26.38
N VAL A 516 -27.80 -5.08 -26.32
CA VAL A 516 -27.00 -4.02 -26.95
C VAL A 516 -26.64 -4.46 -28.37
N LYS A 517 -26.72 -3.51 -29.32
CA LYS A 517 -26.09 -3.67 -30.63
C LYS A 517 -25.00 -2.61 -30.76
N VAL A 518 -23.75 -3.06 -30.79
CA VAL A 518 -22.61 -2.20 -31.13
C VAL A 518 -22.77 -1.71 -32.58
N LYS A 519 -22.48 -0.43 -32.79
CA LYS A 519 -22.65 0.30 -34.06
C LYS A 519 -21.30 0.44 -34.77
N ASP A 520 -21.35 0.44 -36.10
CA ASP A 520 -20.23 0.72 -37.00
C ASP A 520 -20.06 2.23 -37.30
N GLU A 521 -21.03 3.04 -36.87
CA GLU A 521 -20.96 4.51 -36.82
C GLU A 521 -20.69 5.01 -35.40
N GLY A 522 -20.18 6.25 -35.26
CA GLY A 522 -19.85 6.85 -33.96
C GLY A 522 -18.62 6.26 -33.28
N ALA A 523 -18.37 6.67 -32.04
CA ALA A 523 -17.19 6.25 -31.26
C ALA A 523 -17.51 5.58 -29.93
N TYR A 524 -16.61 4.70 -29.49
CA TYR A 524 -16.60 4.09 -28.16
C TYR A 524 -15.36 4.53 -27.38
N ILE A 525 -15.55 5.02 -26.16
CA ILE A 525 -14.48 5.56 -25.31
C ILE A 525 -14.07 4.52 -24.27
N ILE A 526 -12.77 4.27 -24.15
CA ILE A 526 -12.21 3.36 -23.16
C ILE A 526 -11.12 4.09 -22.38
N THR A 527 -11.43 4.47 -21.15
CA THR A 527 -10.45 5.11 -20.25
C THR A 527 -9.65 4.07 -19.49
N GLY A 528 -8.35 4.33 -19.27
CA GLY A 528 -7.39 3.26 -19.02
C GLY A 528 -7.23 2.34 -20.25
N GLY A 529 -7.54 2.84 -21.45
CA GLY A 529 -7.74 2.03 -22.65
C GLY A 529 -6.48 1.33 -23.16
N THR A 530 -5.29 1.86 -22.86
CA THR A 530 -4.01 1.17 -23.11
C THR A 530 -3.55 0.30 -21.92
N GLY A 531 -4.37 0.14 -20.89
CA GLY A 531 -4.19 -0.87 -19.84
C GLY A 531 -4.74 -2.23 -20.30
N ALA A 532 -4.27 -3.32 -19.69
CA ALA A 532 -4.61 -4.66 -20.17
C ALA A 532 -6.12 -4.96 -20.17
N LEU A 533 -6.85 -4.56 -19.11
CA LEU A 533 -8.31 -4.71 -19.04
C LEU A 533 -9.05 -3.82 -20.06
N GLY A 534 -8.52 -2.62 -20.33
CA GLY A 534 -9.07 -1.71 -21.34
C GLY A 534 -8.87 -2.21 -22.76
N LEU A 535 -7.72 -2.83 -23.06
CA LEU A 535 -7.45 -3.44 -24.36
C LEU A 535 -8.35 -4.66 -24.63
N GLU A 536 -8.63 -5.51 -23.64
CA GLU A 536 -9.58 -6.61 -23.84
C GLU A 536 -11.02 -6.10 -24.03
N ALA A 537 -11.44 -5.05 -23.30
CA ALA A 537 -12.72 -4.37 -23.57
C ALA A 537 -12.77 -3.78 -24.99
N ALA A 538 -11.66 -3.23 -25.49
CA ALA A 538 -11.57 -2.73 -26.86
C ALA A 538 -11.74 -3.85 -27.89
N LYS A 539 -11.05 -4.99 -27.71
CA LYS A 539 -11.17 -6.15 -28.60
C LYS A 539 -12.59 -6.68 -28.65
N TYR A 540 -13.23 -6.80 -27.48
CA TYR A 540 -14.61 -7.22 -27.32
C TYR A 540 -15.60 -6.35 -28.13
N LEU A 541 -15.42 -5.02 -28.12
CA LEU A 541 -16.25 -4.09 -28.89
C LEU A 541 -15.96 -4.15 -30.40
N VAL A 542 -14.69 -4.21 -30.80
CA VAL A 542 -14.30 -4.34 -32.23
C VAL A 542 -14.83 -5.64 -32.83
N GLU A 543 -14.78 -6.75 -32.09
CA GLU A 543 -15.36 -8.04 -32.49
C GLU A 543 -16.88 -8.02 -32.63
N ARG A 544 -17.56 -7.01 -32.05
CA ARG A 544 -19.00 -6.76 -32.18
C ARG A 544 -19.35 -5.68 -33.20
N GLY A 545 -18.35 -5.15 -33.92
CA GLY A 545 -18.52 -4.21 -35.03
C GLY A 545 -18.20 -2.75 -34.73
N ALA A 546 -17.59 -2.42 -33.58
CA ALA A 546 -17.17 -1.05 -33.30
C ALA A 546 -16.08 -0.60 -34.29
N ALA A 547 -16.39 0.37 -35.14
CA ALA A 547 -15.44 0.88 -36.15
C ALA A 547 -14.44 1.91 -35.58
N HIS A 548 -14.83 2.69 -34.57
CA HIS A 548 -13.96 3.73 -33.98
C HIS A 548 -13.82 3.55 -32.47
N ILE A 549 -12.59 3.38 -32.01
CA ILE A 549 -12.22 3.21 -30.60
C ILE A 549 -11.32 4.37 -30.16
N ALA A 550 -11.73 5.07 -29.09
CA ALA A 550 -10.92 6.10 -28.43
C ALA A 550 -10.35 5.56 -27.12
N LEU A 551 -9.06 5.22 -27.12
CA LEU A 551 -8.33 4.77 -25.92
C LEU A 551 -7.75 5.99 -25.20
N VAL A 552 -8.19 6.25 -23.96
CA VAL A 552 -7.71 7.38 -23.15
C VAL A 552 -6.85 6.87 -22.00
N SER A 553 -5.62 7.37 -21.88
CA SER A 553 -4.64 6.98 -20.86
C SER A 553 -3.79 8.17 -20.40
N ARG A 554 -3.27 8.14 -19.16
CA ARG A 554 -2.39 9.21 -18.63
C ARG A 554 -1.05 9.33 -19.37
N ALA A 555 -0.44 8.19 -19.68
CA ALA A 555 0.86 8.14 -20.34
C ALA A 555 0.70 8.17 -21.87
N PRO A 556 1.45 9.01 -22.61
CA PRO A 556 1.42 9.02 -24.06
C PRO A 556 2.00 7.72 -24.62
N LEU A 557 1.48 7.29 -25.77
CA LEU A 557 2.18 6.30 -26.59
C LEU A 557 3.28 6.98 -27.42
N PRO A 558 4.37 6.27 -27.76
CA PRO A 558 5.38 6.73 -28.72
C PRO A 558 4.78 7.12 -30.07
N VAL A 559 5.50 7.93 -30.85
CA VAL A 559 5.12 8.27 -32.22
C VAL A 559 5.03 7.02 -33.09
N ARG A 560 4.08 7.01 -34.03
CA ARG A 560 3.61 5.78 -34.71
C ARG A 560 4.70 5.13 -35.57
N GLU A 561 5.59 5.94 -36.10
CA GLU A 561 6.71 5.56 -36.96
C GLU A 561 7.70 4.62 -36.24
N ASP A 562 7.89 4.81 -34.93
CA ASP A 562 8.83 4.05 -34.11
C ASP A 562 8.25 2.71 -33.61
N TRP A 563 6.95 2.44 -33.80
CA TRP A 563 6.33 1.27 -33.17
C TRP A 563 6.98 -0.05 -33.61
N ASN A 564 7.30 -0.19 -34.89
CA ASN A 564 7.91 -1.43 -35.42
C ASN A 564 9.29 -1.73 -34.80
N SER A 565 10.10 -0.71 -34.49
CA SER A 565 11.40 -0.91 -33.84
C SER A 565 11.24 -1.12 -32.33
N LEU A 566 10.29 -0.43 -31.70
CA LEU A 566 9.98 -0.58 -30.27
C LEU A 566 9.38 -1.96 -29.93
N LEU A 567 8.67 -2.60 -30.87
CA LEU A 567 8.14 -3.96 -30.74
C LEU A 567 9.21 -5.07 -30.62
N GLU A 568 10.46 -4.77 -31.01
CA GLU A 568 11.63 -5.64 -30.86
C GLU A 568 12.42 -5.35 -29.57
N GLY A 569 12.02 -4.35 -28.78
CA GLY A 569 12.68 -3.92 -27.55
C GLY A 569 12.39 -4.77 -26.31
N GLU A 570 13.12 -4.46 -25.22
CA GLU A 570 13.02 -5.20 -23.94
C GLU A 570 11.84 -4.74 -23.04
N ASP A 571 11.19 -3.60 -23.32
CA ASP A 571 10.01 -3.18 -22.56
C ASP A 571 8.78 -3.99 -22.98
N HIS A 572 8.57 -5.11 -22.30
CA HIS A 572 7.42 -5.99 -22.50
C HIS A 572 6.07 -5.32 -22.23
N ASN A 573 6.00 -4.31 -21.36
CA ASN A 573 4.75 -3.62 -21.02
C ASN A 573 4.35 -2.67 -22.16
N LEU A 574 5.26 -1.79 -22.59
CA LEU A 574 5.05 -0.95 -23.77
C LEU A 574 4.76 -1.81 -25.01
N THR A 575 5.56 -2.86 -25.24
CA THR A 575 5.37 -3.79 -26.36
C THR A 575 3.98 -4.43 -26.36
N ALA A 576 3.47 -4.87 -25.19
CA ALA A 576 2.11 -5.41 -25.08
C ALA A 576 1.03 -4.37 -25.44
N LYS A 577 1.20 -3.11 -25.04
CA LYS A 577 0.29 -2.01 -25.41
C LYS A 577 0.26 -1.77 -26.91
N LEU A 578 1.43 -1.65 -27.54
CA LEU A 578 1.54 -1.41 -28.98
C LEU A 578 0.93 -2.57 -29.78
N ARG A 579 1.22 -3.83 -29.40
CA ARG A 579 0.59 -5.01 -30.01
C ARG A 579 -0.93 -5.02 -29.84
N GLY A 580 -1.43 -4.66 -28.66
CA GLY A 580 -2.87 -4.59 -28.39
C GLY A 580 -3.58 -3.59 -29.31
N VAL A 581 -3.02 -2.39 -29.50
CA VAL A 581 -3.58 -1.40 -30.44
C VAL A 581 -3.52 -1.90 -31.88
N MET A 582 -2.38 -2.44 -32.31
CA MET A 582 -2.22 -2.98 -33.68
C MET A 582 -3.13 -4.18 -33.96
N GLU A 583 -3.50 -4.97 -32.96
CA GLU A 583 -4.46 -6.07 -33.10
C GLU A 583 -5.89 -5.56 -33.41
N LEU A 584 -6.30 -4.46 -32.76
CA LEU A 584 -7.60 -3.81 -33.02
C LEU A 584 -7.67 -3.25 -34.45
N GLU A 585 -6.59 -2.60 -34.89
CA GLU A 585 -6.49 -2.03 -36.24
C GLU A 585 -6.41 -3.12 -37.32
N ALA A 586 -5.73 -4.24 -37.05
CA ALA A 586 -5.72 -5.41 -37.92
C ALA A 586 -7.11 -6.08 -38.04
N LYS A 587 -8.00 -5.90 -37.06
CA LYS A 587 -9.42 -6.29 -37.12
C LYS A 587 -10.30 -5.25 -37.84
N GLY A 588 -9.72 -4.13 -38.32
CA GLY A 588 -10.38 -3.13 -39.16
C GLY A 588 -10.90 -1.89 -38.43
N ALA A 589 -10.66 -1.77 -37.12
CA ALA A 589 -11.06 -0.58 -36.35
C ALA A 589 -10.05 0.57 -36.52
N VAL A 590 -10.56 1.81 -36.52
CA VAL A 590 -9.75 3.02 -36.36
C VAL A 590 -9.56 3.26 -34.86
N VAL A 591 -8.31 3.33 -34.40
CA VAL A 591 -8.00 3.47 -32.97
C VAL A 591 -7.23 4.76 -32.71
N SER A 592 -7.86 5.69 -32.00
CA SER A 592 -7.22 6.92 -31.52
C SER A 592 -6.77 6.77 -30.08
N CYS A 593 -5.48 7.05 -29.82
CA CYS A 593 -4.88 6.94 -28.49
C CYS A 593 -4.61 8.34 -27.92
N TYR A 594 -5.38 8.72 -26.91
CA TYR A 594 -5.33 10.03 -26.26
C TYR A 594 -4.52 9.99 -24.96
N SER A 595 -3.60 10.95 -24.83
CA SER A 595 -2.83 11.19 -23.60
C SER A 595 -3.53 12.24 -22.75
N ALA A 596 -4.37 11.81 -21.80
CA ALA A 596 -5.10 12.71 -20.90
C ALA A 596 -5.30 12.09 -19.51
N ASN A 597 -5.34 12.94 -18.49
CA ASN A 597 -5.82 12.53 -17.18
C ASN A 597 -7.36 12.61 -17.18
N VAL A 598 -8.03 11.49 -16.89
CA VAL A 598 -9.50 11.44 -16.86
C VAL A 598 -10.10 12.34 -15.77
N SER A 599 -9.34 12.65 -14.70
CA SER A 599 -9.76 13.58 -13.66
C SER A 599 -9.49 15.06 -13.97
N ASP A 600 -9.00 15.40 -15.17
CA ASP A 600 -8.82 16.78 -15.65
C ASP A 600 -9.92 17.12 -16.67
N ILE A 601 -10.85 17.98 -16.26
CA ILE A 601 -12.00 18.38 -17.08
C ILE A 601 -11.59 19.15 -18.36
N HIS A 602 -10.50 19.92 -18.33
CA HIS A 602 -10.04 20.69 -19.48
C HIS A 602 -9.40 19.76 -20.51
N ALA A 603 -8.50 18.87 -20.07
CA ALA A 603 -7.90 17.87 -20.94
C ALA A 603 -8.95 16.93 -21.54
N MET A 604 -9.90 16.46 -20.73
CA MET A 604 -10.99 15.60 -21.20
C MET A 604 -11.95 16.32 -22.15
N ASN A 605 -12.26 17.61 -21.94
CA ASN A 605 -13.08 18.36 -22.88
C ASN A 605 -12.41 18.49 -24.27
N VAL A 606 -11.09 18.70 -24.33
CA VAL A 606 -10.35 18.70 -25.62
C VAL A 606 -10.43 17.33 -26.31
N VAL A 607 -10.22 16.24 -25.56
CA VAL A 607 -10.35 14.87 -26.09
C VAL A 607 -11.76 14.60 -26.62
N MET A 608 -12.80 14.98 -25.85
CA MET A 608 -14.20 14.79 -26.22
C MET A 608 -14.61 15.64 -27.44
N GLN A 609 -14.02 16.82 -27.64
CA GLN A 609 -14.25 17.63 -28.84
C GLN A 609 -13.59 17.02 -30.08
N ASP A 610 -12.35 16.55 -29.96
CA ASP A 610 -11.63 15.90 -31.06
C ASP A 610 -12.34 14.62 -31.52
N ILE A 611 -12.69 13.72 -30.58
CA ILE A 611 -13.45 12.48 -30.84
C ILE A 611 -14.72 12.79 -31.64
N ARG A 612 -15.50 13.80 -31.24
CA ARG A 612 -16.74 14.16 -31.95
C ARG A 612 -16.48 14.79 -33.31
N SER A 613 -15.40 15.53 -33.49
CA SER A 613 -15.02 16.10 -34.79
C SER A 613 -14.60 15.04 -35.81
N GLN A 614 -13.97 13.95 -35.35
CA GLN A 614 -13.48 12.87 -36.20
C GLN A 614 -14.53 11.79 -36.46
N TYR A 615 -15.33 11.42 -35.45
CA TYR A 615 -16.17 10.21 -35.46
C TYR A 615 -17.66 10.47 -35.25
N GLY A 616 -18.08 11.68 -34.91
CA GLY A 616 -19.48 12.02 -34.62
C GLY A 616 -19.90 11.68 -33.19
N LEU A 617 -21.07 11.08 -33.01
CA LEU A 617 -21.64 10.82 -31.68
C LEU A 617 -20.89 9.72 -30.93
N ILE A 618 -20.87 9.80 -29.59
CA ILE A 618 -20.36 8.74 -28.72
C ILE A 618 -21.51 7.79 -28.39
N TYR A 619 -21.28 6.47 -28.52
CA TYR A 619 -22.32 5.45 -28.29
C TYR A 619 -22.06 4.56 -27.08
N GLY A 620 -20.87 4.56 -26.50
CA GLY A 620 -20.62 3.82 -25.28
C GLY A 620 -19.29 4.15 -24.62
N ILE A 621 -19.25 3.95 -23.30
CA ILE A 621 -18.07 4.22 -22.46
C ILE A 621 -17.74 2.97 -21.65
N VAL A 622 -16.46 2.59 -21.62
CA VAL A 622 -15.91 1.63 -20.65
C VAL A 622 -14.87 2.35 -19.78
N HIS A 623 -15.18 2.51 -18.51
CA HIS A 623 -14.32 3.16 -17.54
C HIS A 623 -13.48 2.13 -16.78
N SER A 624 -12.29 1.85 -17.32
CA SER A 624 -11.26 0.97 -16.73
C SER A 624 -10.07 1.76 -16.16
N ALA A 625 -10.18 3.10 -16.03
CA ALA A 625 -9.12 3.91 -15.44
C ALA A 625 -9.04 3.70 -13.91
N GLY A 626 -7.83 3.56 -13.40
CA GLY A 626 -7.56 3.44 -11.97
C GLY A 626 -6.28 2.68 -11.69
N VAL A 627 -5.82 2.79 -10.44
CA VAL A 627 -4.73 2.01 -9.86
C VAL A 627 -5.23 1.33 -8.58
N ALA A 628 -4.54 0.28 -8.11
CA ALA A 628 -4.84 -0.32 -6.82
C ALA A 628 -4.25 0.53 -5.70
N GLY A 629 -4.98 0.70 -4.60
CA GLY A 629 -4.44 1.31 -3.39
C GLY A 629 -3.36 0.45 -2.73
N ASP A 630 -2.68 1.03 -1.75
CA ASP A 630 -1.84 0.32 -0.79
C ASP A 630 -1.61 1.17 0.47
N GLY A 631 -1.33 0.54 1.61
CA GLY A 631 -1.03 1.22 2.87
C GLY A 631 -2.23 1.81 3.66
N PHE A 632 -2.06 1.90 4.98
CA PHE A 632 -3.05 2.34 5.96
C PHE A 632 -3.40 3.84 5.86
N LEU A 633 -4.60 4.21 6.29
CA LEU A 633 -5.10 5.58 6.21
C LEU A 633 -4.22 6.60 6.94
N ILE A 634 -3.65 6.23 8.10
CA ILE A 634 -2.76 7.08 8.91
C ILE A 634 -1.50 7.55 8.16
N ASN A 635 -0.76 6.64 7.50
CA ASN A 635 0.56 6.95 6.93
C ASN A 635 0.52 7.27 5.42
N LYS A 636 -0.66 7.30 4.81
CA LYS A 636 -0.85 7.53 3.37
C LYS A 636 -0.74 9.02 3.06
N SER A 637 0.08 9.45 2.09
CA SER A 637 0.02 10.86 1.66
C SER A 637 -1.28 11.15 0.92
N LEU A 638 -1.72 12.42 0.92
CA LEU A 638 -2.90 12.83 0.16
C LEU A 638 -2.71 12.60 -1.36
N ASP A 639 -1.49 12.74 -1.87
CA ASP A 639 -1.16 12.45 -3.27
C ASP A 639 -1.37 10.97 -3.64
N VAL A 640 -0.94 10.05 -2.77
CA VAL A 640 -1.15 8.60 -2.98
C VAL A 640 -2.64 8.25 -2.92
N PHE A 641 -3.38 8.81 -1.95
CA PHE A 641 -4.83 8.67 -1.88
C PHE A 641 -5.49 9.18 -3.18
N ASN A 642 -5.09 10.35 -3.66
CA ASN A 642 -5.63 11.00 -4.84
C ASN A 642 -5.32 10.26 -6.15
N GLU A 643 -4.15 9.61 -6.28
CA GLU A 643 -3.84 8.81 -7.48
C GLU A 643 -4.83 7.65 -7.68
N VAL A 644 -5.32 7.08 -6.57
CA VAL A 644 -6.31 6.00 -6.55
C VAL A 644 -7.73 6.55 -6.68
N TYR A 645 -8.03 7.64 -5.97
CA TYR A 645 -9.38 8.19 -5.81
C TYR A 645 -9.87 8.98 -7.04
N LEU A 646 -9.08 9.95 -7.50
CA LEU A 646 -9.51 10.91 -8.52
C LEU A 646 -9.91 10.25 -9.86
N PRO A 647 -9.20 9.25 -10.41
CA PRO A 647 -9.57 8.67 -11.70
C PRO A 647 -10.96 8.06 -11.73
N LYS A 648 -11.40 7.46 -10.61
CA LYS A 648 -12.69 6.76 -10.50
C LYS A 648 -13.82 7.66 -10.05
N VAL A 649 -13.56 8.63 -9.19
CA VAL A 649 -14.61 9.52 -8.66
C VAL A 649 -14.78 10.75 -9.56
N TYR A 650 -13.75 11.59 -9.65
CA TYR A 650 -13.76 12.80 -10.48
C TYR A 650 -13.81 12.44 -11.97
N GLY A 651 -13.07 11.41 -12.39
CA GLY A 651 -13.08 10.97 -13.79
C GLY A 651 -14.44 10.46 -14.27
N THR A 652 -15.17 9.72 -13.42
CA THR A 652 -16.53 9.26 -13.76
C THR A 652 -17.53 10.42 -13.84
N TRP A 653 -17.44 11.38 -12.92
CA TRP A 653 -18.25 12.61 -12.97
C TRP A 653 -17.98 13.40 -14.26
N ILE A 654 -16.71 13.61 -14.62
CA ILE A 654 -16.30 14.30 -15.86
C ILE A 654 -16.81 13.58 -17.09
N LEU A 655 -16.73 12.25 -17.13
CA LEU A 655 -17.23 11.44 -18.24
C LEU A 655 -18.75 11.61 -18.42
N ASP A 656 -19.55 11.53 -17.36
CA ASP A 656 -21.00 11.76 -17.46
C ASP A 656 -21.31 13.20 -17.87
N HIS A 657 -20.73 14.19 -17.18
CA HIS A 657 -20.95 15.61 -17.45
C HIS A 657 -20.62 15.97 -18.91
N LEU A 658 -19.47 15.54 -19.42
CA LEU A 658 -19.05 15.82 -20.79
C LEU A 658 -19.81 14.99 -21.85
N THR A 659 -20.61 13.98 -21.47
CA THR A 659 -21.36 13.13 -22.42
C THR A 659 -22.89 13.16 -22.23
N GLN A 660 -23.43 14.12 -21.47
CA GLN A 660 -24.88 14.31 -21.32
C GLN A 660 -25.62 14.54 -22.66
N GLY A 661 -24.93 15.02 -23.69
CA GLY A 661 -25.47 15.22 -25.04
C GLY A 661 -25.35 14.02 -25.98
N ASP A 662 -24.72 12.92 -25.56
CA ASP A 662 -24.47 11.75 -26.41
C ASP A 662 -25.48 10.61 -26.14
N PRO A 663 -25.93 9.89 -27.19
CA PRO A 663 -26.87 8.79 -27.06
C PRO A 663 -26.17 7.48 -26.65
N LEU A 664 -25.62 7.44 -25.43
CA LEU A 664 -24.92 6.25 -24.92
C LEU A 664 -25.86 5.05 -24.80
N ASP A 665 -25.57 3.98 -25.55
CA ASP A 665 -26.24 2.67 -25.41
C ASP A 665 -25.84 1.97 -24.09
N PHE A 666 -24.66 2.29 -23.56
CA PHE A 666 -24.14 1.82 -22.28
C PHE A 666 -23.03 2.71 -21.70
N PHE A 667 -22.91 2.72 -20.37
CA PHE A 667 -21.73 3.18 -19.65
C PHE A 667 -21.33 2.08 -18.65
N ILE A 668 -20.18 1.43 -18.86
CA ILE A 668 -19.68 0.33 -18.01
C ILE A 668 -18.59 0.86 -17.09
N LEU A 669 -18.69 0.60 -15.79
CA LEU A 669 -17.73 0.99 -14.76
C LEU A 669 -17.03 -0.26 -14.22
N TYR A 670 -15.69 -0.33 -14.34
CA TYR A 670 -14.92 -1.44 -13.77
C TYR A 670 -14.60 -1.15 -12.31
N SER A 671 -15.41 -1.72 -11.42
CA SER A 671 -15.24 -1.70 -9.98
C SER A 671 -14.48 -2.95 -9.50
N SER A 672 -14.47 -3.21 -8.20
CA SER A 672 -13.78 -4.35 -7.58
C SER A 672 -14.62 -4.96 -6.47
N GLY A 673 -14.46 -6.25 -6.20
CA GLY A 673 -15.02 -6.88 -5.00
C GLY A 673 -14.55 -6.25 -3.68
N ALA A 674 -13.45 -5.49 -3.68
CA ALA A 674 -12.93 -4.77 -2.52
C ALA A 674 -13.92 -3.72 -1.94
N SER A 675 -14.74 -3.07 -2.78
CA SER A 675 -15.77 -2.10 -2.35
C SER A 675 -16.87 -2.73 -1.49
N LEU A 676 -17.15 -4.01 -1.72
CA LEU A 676 -18.16 -4.73 -0.97
C LEU A 676 -17.67 -5.03 0.45
N ILE A 677 -16.42 -5.48 0.59
CA ILE A 677 -15.87 -6.03 1.84
C ILE A 677 -15.12 -5.03 2.74
N GLY A 678 -14.50 -3.98 2.20
CA GLY A 678 -13.67 -3.05 2.99
C GLY A 678 -12.34 -3.64 3.48
N GLU A 679 -11.42 -3.93 2.55
CA GLU A 679 -10.09 -4.48 2.86
C GLU A 679 -9.16 -3.44 3.52
N ALA A 680 -8.46 -3.83 4.59
CA ALA A 680 -7.49 -2.98 5.27
C ALA A 680 -6.30 -2.62 4.34
N GLY A 681 -5.86 -1.36 4.39
CA GLY A 681 -4.86 -0.79 3.48
C GLY A 681 -5.43 -0.33 2.12
N GLN A 682 -6.73 -0.50 1.88
CA GLN A 682 -7.41 -0.18 0.62
C GLN A 682 -8.47 0.92 0.79
N GLY A 683 -8.36 1.82 1.78
CA GLY A 683 -9.42 2.80 2.08
C GLY A 683 -9.77 3.76 0.93
N ASP A 684 -8.75 4.25 0.24
CA ASP A 684 -8.85 5.01 -1.02
C ASP A 684 -9.54 4.19 -2.13
N TYR A 685 -9.07 2.96 -2.36
CA TYR A 685 -9.58 2.08 -3.40
C TYR A 685 -11.02 1.62 -3.12
N CYS A 686 -11.35 1.34 -1.86
CA CYS A 686 -12.69 0.98 -1.43
C CYS A 686 -13.66 2.15 -1.63
N ALA A 687 -13.30 3.36 -1.19
CA ALA A 687 -14.08 4.57 -1.44
C ALA A 687 -14.30 4.83 -2.94
N ALA A 688 -13.20 4.80 -3.71
CA ALA A 688 -13.21 5.06 -5.15
C ALA A 688 -14.08 4.08 -5.94
N ASN A 689 -14.11 2.80 -5.57
CA ASN A 689 -14.94 1.79 -6.22
C ASN A 689 -16.39 1.80 -5.69
N SER A 690 -16.62 2.12 -4.41
CA SER A 690 -17.98 2.26 -3.85
C SER A 690 -18.73 3.45 -4.46
N TYR A 691 -18.01 4.50 -4.89
CA TYR A 691 -18.58 5.55 -5.73
C TYR A 691 -19.13 5.00 -7.05
N LEU A 692 -18.35 4.18 -7.77
CA LEU A 692 -18.79 3.58 -9.06
C LEU A 692 -20.03 2.70 -8.88
N ASP A 693 -20.06 1.92 -7.80
CA ASP A 693 -21.19 1.05 -7.44
C ASP A 693 -22.48 1.90 -7.28
N ALA A 694 -22.43 2.97 -6.49
CA ALA A 694 -23.57 3.87 -6.28
C ALA A 694 -23.90 4.74 -7.52
N PHE A 695 -22.89 5.14 -8.30
CA PHE A 695 -23.05 6.00 -9.47
C PHE A 695 -23.77 5.29 -10.63
N ALA A 696 -23.56 3.98 -10.79
CA ALA A 696 -24.34 3.20 -11.75
C ALA A 696 -25.84 3.19 -11.41
N ALA A 697 -26.19 3.01 -10.14
CA ALA A 697 -27.58 3.08 -9.69
C ALA A 697 -28.17 4.49 -9.92
N TYR A 698 -27.42 5.54 -9.59
CA TYR A 698 -27.81 6.93 -9.82
C TYR A 698 -28.16 7.24 -11.28
N ARG A 699 -27.32 6.81 -12.24
CA ARG A 699 -27.60 7.03 -13.67
C ARG A 699 -28.72 6.12 -14.20
N SER A 700 -28.73 4.85 -13.81
CA SER A 700 -29.75 3.89 -14.28
C SER A 700 -31.15 4.25 -13.77
N ALA A 701 -31.29 4.78 -12.55
CA ALA A 701 -32.54 5.33 -12.03
C ALA A 701 -33.08 6.53 -12.86
N ARG A 702 -32.20 7.22 -13.60
CA ARG A 702 -32.54 8.30 -14.54
C ARG A 702 -32.76 7.81 -15.99
N GLY A 703 -32.83 6.49 -16.20
CA GLY A 703 -32.94 5.87 -17.52
C GLY A 703 -31.64 5.86 -18.34
N GLN A 704 -30.51 6.28 -17.77
CA GLN A 704 -29.20 6.31 -18.44
C GLN A 704 -28.44 5.02 -18.13
N ARG A 705 -28.55 4.02 -19.02
CA ARG A 705 -28.01 2.66 -18.80
C ARG A 705 -26.55 2.67 -18.33
N THR A 706 -26.34 2.32 -17.07
CA THR A 706 -25.02 2.27 -16.45
C THR A 706 -24.87 1.00 -15.64
N GLN A 707 -23.76 0.29 -15.85
CA GLN A 707 -23.51 -1.01 -15.24
C GLN A 707 -22.16 -1.01 -14.54
N THR A 708 -22.12 -1.40 -13.27
CA THR A 708 -20.88 -1.60 -12.52
C THR A 708 -20.57 -3.08 -12.35
N ILE A 709 -19.35 -3.47 -12.71
CA ILE A 709 -18.87 -4.84 -12.54
C ILE A 709 -17.80 -4.86 -11.44
N ASN A 710 -18.10 -5.50 -10.31
CA ASN A 710 -17.18 -5.71 -9.21
C ASN A 710 -16.29 -6.92 -9.52
N TRP A 711 -15.15 -6.69 -10.19
CA TRP A 711 -14.23 -7.77 -10.56
C TRP A 711 -13.46 -8.32 -9.35
N VAL A 712 -13.25 -9.64 -9.33
CA VAL A 712 -12.17 -10.27 -8.53
C VAL A 712 -10.82 -10.15 -9.24
N LYS A 713 -9.74 -10.72 -8.66
CA LYS A 713 -8.41 -10.72 -9.29
C LYS A 713 -8.42 -11.55 -10.58
N TRP A 714 -7.91 -10.99 -11.68
CA TRP A 714 -7.74 -11.69 -12.96
C TRP A 714 -6.41 -12.44 -12.98
N ARG A 715 -6.40 -13.61 -13.62
CA ARG A 715 -5.25 -14.54 -13.67
C ARG A 715 -4.18 -14.11 -14.67
N ASP A 716 -4.61 -13.73 -15.86
CA ASP A 716 -3.73 -13.65 -17.03
C ASP A 716 -3.24 -12.21 -17.30
N ILE A 717 -3.95 -11.20 -16.79
CA ILE A 717 -3.71 -9.77 -17.04
C ILE A 717 -4.11 -8.87 -15.85
N GLY A 718 -3.67 -7.61 -15.88
CA GLY A 718 -4.18 -6.55 -14.99
C GLY A 718 -3.37 -6.34 -13.70
N LEU A 719 -3.97 -5.65 -12.73
CA LEU A 719 -3.29 -5.16 -11.53
C LEU A 719 -2.73 -6.30 -10.64
N ALA A 720 -3.38 -7.46 -10.60
CA ALA A 720 -2.92 -8.60 -9.80
C ALA A 720 -1.60 -9.20 -10.33
N VAL A 721 -1.49 -9.36 -11.65
CA VAL A 721 -0.28 -9.85 -12.33
C VAL A 721 0.87 -8.84 -12.18
N ASN A 722 0.58 -7.54 -12.32
CA ASN A 722 1.57 -6.47 -12.15
C ASN A 722 2.09 -6.34 -10.70
N LYS A 723 1.32 -6.75 -9.69
CA LYS A 723 1.75 -6.87 -8.28
C LYS A 723 2.25 -8.28 -7.91
N GLY A 724 2.48 -9.17 -8.88
CA GLY A 724 3.02 -10.53 -8.64
C GLY A 724 2.12 -11.48 -7.82
N SER A 725 0.84 -11.14 -7.63
CA SER A 725 -0.09 -11.84 -6.74
C SER A 725 -0.80 -13.01 -7.42
N ASN A 726 -0.05 -14.06 -7.79
CA ASN A 726 -0.55 -15.19 -8.59
C ASN A 726 -1.12 -16.36 -7.76
N HIS A 727 -1.82 -16.07 -6.65
CA HIS A 727 -2.45 -17.09 -5.80
C HIS A 727 -3.93 -16.77 -5.54
N ASP A 728 -4.75 -17.82 -5.47
CA ASP A 728 -6.18 -17.72 -5.14
C ASP A 728 -6.36 -17.18 -3.72
N GLY A 729 -7.31 -16.25 -3.55
CA GLY A 729 -7.66 -15.65 -2.26
C GLY A 729 -8.92 -16.30 -1.70
N LEU A 730 -9.85 -15.46 -1.24
CA LEU A 730 -11.25 -15.88 -1.00
C LEU A 730 -11.98 -16.26 -2.31
N TYR A 731 -11.55 -15.68 -3.42
CA TYR A 731 -12.01 -16.00 -4.77
C TYR A 731 -10.82 -16.52 -5.59
N LYS A 732 -11.11 -17.38 -6.56
CA LYS A 732 -10.13 -17.89 -7.52
C LYS A 732 -9.75 -16.81 -8.54
N LEU A 733 -8.54 -16.90 -9.08
CA LEU A 733 -8.08 -16.03 -10.16
C LEU A 733 -8.93 -16.23 -11.43
N LEU A 734 -9.59 -15.17 -11.86
CA LEU A 734 -10.51 -15.21 -13.00
C LEU A 734 -9.75 -15.23 -14.33
N ALA A 735 -10.04 -16.22 -15.17
CA ALA A 735 -9.48 -16.30 -16.52
C ALA A 735 -10.04 -15.18 -17.42
N THR A 736 -9.21 -14.61 -18.29
CA THR A 736 -9.61 -13.54 -19.23
C THR A 736 -10.81 -13.96 -20.08
N GLU A 737 -10.80 -15.17 -20.64
CA GLU A 737 -11.91 -15.70 -21.45
C GLU A 737 -13.24 -15.76 -20.69
N ILE A 738 -13.21 -16.20 -19.42
CA ILE A 738 -14.41 -16.28 -18.57
C ILE A 738 -14.90 -14.86 -18.23
N ALA A 739 -13.99 -13.94 -17.94
CA ALA A 739 -14.34 -12.56 -17.64
C ALA A 739 -14.94 -11.81 -18.85
N MET A 740 -14.40 -12.02 -20.05
CA MET A 740 -14.93 -11.41 -21.28
C MET A 740 -16.25 -12.05 -21.72
N LYS A 741 -16.47 -13.35 -21.46
CA LYS A 741 -17.79 -13.98 -21.59
C LYS A 741 -18.80 -13.37 -20.61
N ALA A 742 -18.40 -13.16 -19.35
CA ALA A 742 -19.25 -12.54 -18.35
C ALA A 742 -19.62 -11.09 -18.73
N LEU A 743 -18.67 -10.30 -19.24
CA LEU A 743 -18.93 -8.97 -19.77
C LEU A 743 -20.01 -8.99 -20.86
N ASP A 744 -19.98 -9.98 -21.75
CA ASP A 744 -20.98 -10.14 -22.82
C ASP A 744 -22.38 -10.42 -22.28
N GLU A 745 -22.49 -11.41 -21.38
CA GLU A 745 -23.76 -11.83 -20.81
C GLU A 745 -24.39 -10.72 -19.95
N ILE A 746 -23.56 -9.94 -19.23
CA ILE A 746 -23.98 -8.80 -18.42
C ILE A 746 -24.41 -7.62 -19.32
N LEU A 747 -23.64 -7.28 -20.36
CA LEU A 747 -23.94 -6.14 -21.24
C LEU A 747 -25.35 -6.23 -21.87
N HIS A 748 -25.87 -7.43 -22.08
CA HIS A 748 -27.18 -7.68 -22.70
C HIS A 748 -28.35 -7.77 -21.70
N ARG A 749 -28.14 -7.48 -20.41
CA ARG A 749 -29.14 -7.57 -19.34
C ARG A 749 -29.41 -6.22 -18.70
N ASP A 750 -30.58 -6.10 -18.05
CA ASP A 750 -30.92 -4.96 -17.19
C ASP A 750 -30.28 -5.12 -15.79
N ILE A 751 -28.95 -5.02 -15.74
CA ILE A 751 -28.13 -5.17 -14.54
C ILE A 751 -27.44 -3.85 -14.22
N THR A 752 -27.67 -3.31 -13.02
CA THR A 752 -27.01 -2.09 -12.55
C THR A 752 -25.67 -2.38 -11.88
N GLN A 753 -25.60 -3.43 -11.05
CA GLN A 753 -24.38 -3.83 -10.35
C GLN A 753 -24.31 -5.35 -10.23
N ILE A 754 -23.12 -5.93 -10.45
CA ILE A 754 -22.88 -7.37 -10.28
C ILE A 754 -21.41 -7.67 -9.95
N MET A 755 -21.19 -8.61 -9.05
CA MET A 755 -19.86 -9.14 -8.75
C MET A 755 -19.59 -10.40 -9.58
N VAL A 756 -18.40 -10.45 -10.18
CA VAL A 756 -17.96 -11.55 -11.04
C VAL A 756 -16.69 -12.18 -10.49
N GLY A 757 -16.79 -13.44 -10.06
CA GLY A 757 -15.67 -14.24 -9.57
C GLY A 757 -16.10 -15.53 -8.90
N GLN A 758 -15.34 -16.61 -9.09
CA GLN A 758 -15.62 -17.91 -8.51
C GLN A 758 -15.10 -18.00 -7.07
N MET A 759 -15.94 -18.39 -6.11
CA MET A 759 -15.53 -18.53 -4.71
C MET A 759 -14.53 -19.69 -4.55
N ASN A 760 -13.48 -19.47 -3.75
CA ASN A 760 -12.50 -20.50 -3.42
C ASN A 760 -12.93 -21.25 -2.15
N LEU A 761 -13.65 -22.36 -2.32
CA LEU A 761 -14.15 -23.20 -1.22
C LEU A 761 -13.04 -23.98 -0.46
N GLU A 762 -11.81 -23.94 -0.96
CA GLU A 762 -10.61 -24.50 -0.31
C GLU A 762 -9.80 -23.41 0.43
N SER A 763 -10.27 -22.15 0.40
CA SER A 763 -9.56 -21.02 1.00
C SER A 763 -9.59 -21.07 2.52
N GLN A 764 -8.41 -20.93 3.14
CA GLN A 764 -8.27 -20.75 4.59
C GLN A 764 -8.94 -19.45 5.12
N TYR A 765 -9.34 -18.55 4.21
CA TYR A 765 -9.95 -17.26 4.51
C TYR A 765 -11.49 -17.28 4.54
N LEU A 766 -12.14 -18.39 4.20
CA LEU A 766 -13.62 -18.53 4.19
C LEU A 766 -14.27 -18.15 5.53
N SER A 767 -13.62 -18.50 6.64
CA SER A 767 -14.09 -18.18 7.99
C SER A 767 -14.20 -16.68 8.27
N MET A 768 -13.48 -15.83 7.50
CA MET A 768 -13.56 -14.38 7.65
C MET A 768 -14.81 -13.76 6.99
N MET A 769 -15.57 -14.52 6.19
CA MET A 769 -16.83 -14.02 5.60
C MET A 769 -17.90 -13.68 6.64
N GLU A 770 -17.80 -14.20 7.86
CA GLU A 770 -18.66 -13.82 8.99
C GLU A 770 -18.33 -12.44 9.59
N LEU A 771 -17.17 -11.85 9.23
CA LEU A 771 -16.70 -10.54 9.68
C LEU A 771 -16.95 -9.42 8.66
N PHE A 772 -17.53 -9.74 7.51
CA PHE A 772 -17.78 -8.77 6.44
C PHE A 772 -18.96 -7.83 6.76
N PRO A 773 -19.01 -6.63 6.14
CA PRO A 773 -20.00 -5.58 6.47
C PRO A 773 -21.47 -5.95 6.18
N PHE A 774 -21.70 -7.05 5.47
CA PHE A 774 -22.99 -7.58 5.05
C PHE A 774 -23.23 -8.98 5.64
N LYS A 775 -24.48 -9.46 5.68
CA LYS A 775 -24.77 -10.87 5.99
C LYS A 775 -24.72 -11.72 4.73
N LEU A 776 -24.45 -13.02 4.89
CA LEU A 776 -24.53 -14.00 3.82
C LEU A 776 -25.99 -14.47 3.60
N ALA A 777 -26.34 -14.84 2.37
CA ALA A 777 -27.54 -15.62 2.07
C ALA A 777 -27.44 -17.02 2.72
N PRO A 778 -28.54 -17.61 3.22
CA PRO A 778 -28.51 -18.88 3.95
C PRO A 778 -27.84 -20.04 3.17
N GLU A 779 -27.98 -20.05 1.85
CA GLU A 779 -27.33 -21.02 0.97
C GLU A 779 -25.79 -20.85 0.89
N ILE A 780 -25.28 -19.60 0.86
CA ILE A 780 -23.85 -19.32 0.89
C ILE A 780 -23.31 -19.62 2.29
N GLU A 781 -24.00 -19.16 3.33
CA GLU A 781 -23.65 -19.40 4.74
C GLU A 781 -23.54 -20.90 5.05
N ALA A 782 -24.50 -21.71 4.58
CA ALA A 782 -24.50 -23.15 4.77
C ALA A 782 -23.31 -23.85 4.06
N VAL A 783 -22.90 -23.37 2.88
CA VAL A 783 -21.72 -23.91 2.19
C VAL A 783 -20.43 -23.45 2.87
N VAL A 784 -20.29 -22.16 3.22
CA VAL A 784 -19.13 -21.64 3.95
C VAL A 784 -18.93 -22.40 5.26
N LYS A 785 -19.98 -22.58 6.08
CA LYS A 785 -19.91 -23.34 7.33
C LYS A 785 -19.57 -24.82 7.11
N ARG A 786 -20.06 -25.44 6.04
CA ARG A 786 -19.69 -26.82 5.67
C ARG A 786 -18.22 -26.91 5.29
N SER A 787 -17.75 -26.06 4.38
CA SER A 787 -16.35 -26.04 3.92
C SER A 787 -15.38 -25.75 5.08
N VAL A 788 -15.68 -24.79 5.94
CA VAL A 788 -14.86 -24.52 7.15
C VAL A 788 -14.85 -25.74 8.08
N SER A 789 -16.00 -26.36 8.36
CA SER A 789 -16.05 -27.58 9.19
C SER A 789 -15.33 -28.76 8.54
N GLU A 790 -15.32 -28.88 7.21
CA GLU A 790 -14.63 -29.94 6.48
C GLU A 790 -13.12 -29.73 6.48
N GLN A 791 -12.66 -28.48 6.30
CA GLN A 791 -11.25 -28.11 6.48
C GLN A 791 -10.77 -28.41 7.91
N SER A 792 -11.54 -28.04 8.95
CA SER A 792 -11.23 -28.40 10.34
C SER A 792 -11.15 -29.91 10.55
N ARG A 793 -12.10 -30.68 9.98
CA ARG A 793 -12.07 -32.15 10.07
C ARG A 793 -10.91 -32.77 9.32
N ILE A 794 -10.46 -32.20 8.19
CA ILE A 794 -9.29 -32.67 7.43
C ILE A 794 -8.01 -32.39 8.21
N LEU A 795 -7.92 -31.25 8.90
CA LEU A 795 -6.83 -30.93 9.83
C LEU A 795 -6.82 -31.93 11.01
N GLU A 796 -7.96 -32.19 11.63
CA GLU A 796 -8.12 -33.17 12.72
C GLU A 796 -7.84 -34.62 12.26
N SER A 797 -8.34 -35.03 11.09
CA SER A 797 -8.19 -36.41 10.59
C SER A 797 -6.76 -36.70 10.15
N ASN A 798 -6.08 -35.73 9.52
CA ASN A 798 -4.65 -35.84 9.22
C ASN A 798 -3.78 -35.85 10.48
N GLY A 799 -4.27 -35.32 11.60
CA GLY A 799 -3.68 -35.51 12.92
C GLY A 799 -3.93 -36.90 13.54
N SER A 800 -4.94 -37.64 13.09
CA SER A 800 -5.41 -38.87 13.76
C SER A 800 -4.75 -40.18 13.29
N GLU A 801 -4.30 -40.30 12.04
CA GLU A 801 -3.56 -41.50 11.57
C GLU A 801 -2.03 -41.35 11.65
N LYS A 802 -1.52 -40.20 12.10
CA LYS A 802 -0.16 -40.07 12.60
C LYS A 802 -0.13 -39.15 13.82
N ASN A 803 -0.07 -39.78 14.99
CA ASN A 803 0.64 -39.23 16.15
C ASN A 803 2.16 -39.15 15.86
N ILE A 804 2.52 -38.41 14.81
CA ILE A 804 3.73 -37.59 14.84
C ILE A 804 3.23 -36.28 15.41
N SER A 805 3.54 -36.01 16.68
CA SER A 805 3.63 -34.63 17.11
C SER A 805 4.59 -33.94 16.15
N VAL A 806 4.08 -33.13 15.24
CA VAL A 806 4.91 -32.22 14.46
C VAL A 806 5.30 -31.13 15.44
N THR A 807 6.26 -31.47 16.30
CA THR A 807 6.89 -30.56 17.23
C THR A 807 7.40 -29.41 16.39
N ILE A 808 6.79 -28.23 16.54
CA ILE A 808 7.19 -27.05 15.79
C ILE A 808 8.68 -26.87 16.05
N GLN A 809 9.49 -26.97 15.00
CA GLN A 809 10.90 -26.65 15.13
C GLN A 809 10.97 -25.12 15.21
N MET A 810 11.04 -24.62 16.42
CA MET A 810 11.24 -23.21 16.68
C MET A 810 12.74 -22.98 16.77
N SER A 811 13.22 -22.01 16.00
CA SER A 811 14.61 -21.54 16.00
C SER A 811 14.68 -20.07 16.42
N GLY A 812 15.89 -19.56 16.68
CA GLY A 812 16.11 -18.17 17.12
C GLY A 812 16.40 -17.97 18.61
N ARG A 813 16.35 -18.99 19.47
CA ARG A 813 16.92 -18.93 20.83
C ARG A 813 17.88 -20.09 21.07
N GLU A 814 18.99 -19.79 21.73
CA GLU A 814 19.99 -20.79 22.16
C GLU A 814 19.54 -21.38 23.51
N GLY A 815 19.56 -22.70 23.61
CA GLY A 815 18.82 -23.42 24.66
C GLY A 815 17.32 -23.48 24.37
N SER A 816 16.77 -24.69 24.34
CA SER A 816 15.42 -24.99 23.82
C SER A 816 14.24 -24.54 24.71
N SER A 817 14.39 -23.47 25.49
CA SER A 817 13.35 -22.91 26.36
C SER A 817 12.67 -21.70 25.71
N TYR A 818 11.57 -21.98 25.01
CA TYR A 818 10.64 -20.95 24.55
C TYR A 818 9.51 -20.76 25.57
N SER A 819 8.98 -19.54 25.66
CA SER A 819 7.82 -19.26 26.51
C SER A 819 6.54 -19.93 25.97
N GLU A 820 5.58 -20.18 26.87
CA GLU A 820 4.26 -20.71 26.49
C GLU A 820 3.52 -19.80 25.49
N VAL A 821 3.75 -18.48 25.58
CA VAL A 821 3.26 -17.50 24.62
C VAL A 821 3.95 -17.67 23.26
N GLU A 822 5.28 -17.79 23.18
CA GLU A 822 5.99 -18.02 21.91
C GLU A 822 5.57 -19.33 21.25
N MET A 823 5.40 -20.42 22.01
CA MET A 823 4.89 -21.70 21.50
C MET A 823 3.47 -21.58 20.94
N THR A 824 2.61 -20.82 21.61
CA THR A 824 1.23 -20.56 21.17
C THR A 824 1.22 -19.71 19.90
N LEU A 825 2.01 -18.63 19.86
CA LEU A 825 2.14 -17.76 18.69
C LEU A 825 2.73 -18.50 17.49
N ALA A 826 3.75 -19.33 17.68
CA ALA A 826 4.34 -20.13 16.61
C ALA A 826 3.35 -21.15 16.04
N THR A 827 2.47 -21.71 16.88
CA THR A 827 1.35 -22.55 16.42
C THR A 827 0.42 -21.74 15.53
N VAL A 828 0.03 -20.53 15.94
CA VAL A 828 -0.80 -19.64 15.11
C VAL A 828 -0.10 -19.22 13.80
N TYR A 829 1.19 -18.88 13.83
CA TYR A 829 1.97 -18.59 12.62
C TYR A 829 2.03 -19.82 11.69
N GLN A 830 2.23 -21.03 12.21
CA GLN A 830 2.18 -22.27 11.44
C GLN A 830 0.81 -22.49 10.80
N GLU A 831 -0.27 -22.29 11.54
CA GLU A 831 -1.64 -22.45 11.03
C GLU A 831 -2.04 -21.40 9.97
N VAL A 832 -1.41 -20.22 9.99
CA VAL A 832 -1.70 -19.10 9.08
C VAL A 832 -0.81 -19.12 7.83
N LEU A 833 0.48 -19.47 7.99
CA LEU A 833 1.50 -19.40 6.95
C LEU A 833 1.91 -20.78 6.39
N GLY A 834 1.58 -21.88 7.07
CA GLY A 834 1.83 -23.25 6.61
C GLY A 834 3.26 -23.79 6.82
N PHE A 835 4.11 -23.09 7.57
CA PHE A 835 5.50 -23.51 7.81
C PHE A 835 5.64 -24.66 8.84
N LYS A 836 6.71 -25.46 8.70
CA LYS A 836 7.05 -26.56 9.62
C LYS A 836 8.15 -26.24 10.62
N GLU A 837 9.00 -25.30 10.26
CA GLU A 837 10.02 -24.68 11.10
C GLU A 837 9.76 -23.16 11.02
N ILE A 838 9.84 -22.47 12.16
CA ILE A 838 9.64 -21.01 12.22
C ILE A 838 10.67 -20.44 13.20
N ASN A 839 11.48 -19.47 12.76
CA ASN A 839 12.35 -18.73 13.65
C ASN A 839 11.53 -17.64 14.35
N VAL A 840 11.65 -17.53 15.67
CA VAL A 840 10.84 -16.60 16.47
C VAL A 840 11.12 -15.12 16.16
N PHE A 841 12.24 -14.81 15.50
CA PHE A 841 12.55 -13.44 15.06
C PHE A 841 12.09 -13.11 13.64
N ASP A 842 11.69 -14.10 12.84
CA ASP A 842 11.30 -13.87 11.44
C ASP A 842 10.07 -12.95 11.37
N ASN A 843 10.14 -11.99 10.44
CA ASN A 843 9.06 -11.05 10.17
C ASN A 843 7.95 -11.75 9.37
N PHE A 844 6.72 -11.70 9.88
CA PHE A 844 5.51 -12.26 9.28
C PHE A 844 5.36 -11.94 7.79
N PHE A 845 5.67 -10.70 7.37
CA PHE A 845 5.56 -10.28 5.97
C PHE A 845 6.69 -10.83 5.10
N GLU A 846 7.90 -10.98 5.65
CA GLU A 846 9.05 -11.58 4.96
C GLU A 846 8.87 -13.09 4.79
N LEU A 847 8.13 -13.73 5.70
CA LEU A 847 7.63 -15.11 5.57
C LEU A 847 6.49 -15.27 4.54
N GLY A 848 6.15 -14.23 3.76
CA GLY A 848 5.07 -14.26 2.77
C GLY A 848 3.68 -13.98 3.35
N GLY A 849 3.59 -13.57 4.61
CA GLY A 849 2.40 -13.03 5.23
C GLY A 849 1.90 -11.78 4.51
N ASN A 850 0.59 -11.62 4.43
CA ASN A 850 -0.10 -10.46 3.83
C ASN A 850 -1.25 -10.01 4.73
N SER A 851 -1.91 -8.88 4.43
CA SER A 851 -3.00 -8.33 5.26
C SER A 851 -4.15 -9.31 5.52
N ILE A 852 -4.46 -10.21 4.58
CA ILE A 852 -5.48 -11.25 4.72
C ILE A 852 -5.04 -12.31 5.74
N MET A 853 -3.79 -12.77 5.63
CA MET A 853 -3.17 -13.67 6.61
C MET A 853 -3.02 -13.01 7.99
N LEU A 854 -2.71 -11.72 8.04
CA LEU A 854 -2.58 -10.97 9.29
C LEU A 854 -3.93 -10.80 10.00
N ASN A 855 -5.02 -10.59 9.24
CA ASN A 855 -6.38 -10.61 9.79
C ASN A 855 -6.77 -12.01 10.32
N LEU A 856 -6.37 -13.08 9.62
CA LEU A 856 -6.58 -14.45 10.11
C LEU A 856 -5.78 -14.72 11.39
N MET A 857 -4.53 -14.25 11.45
CA MET A 857 -3.70 -14.28 12.65
C MET A 857 -4.35 -13.49 13.78
N TYR A 858 -4.79 -12.25 13.53
CA TYR A 858 -5.49 -11.42 14.51
C TYR A 858 -6.76 -12.09 15.06
N ALA A 859 -7.62 -12.63 14.18
CA ALA A 859 -8.84 -13.31 14.58
C ALA A 859 -8.61 -14.58 15.42
N ARG A 860 -7.47 -15.28 15.22
CA ARG A 860 -7.03 -16.39 16.09
C ARG A 860 -6.47 -15.87 17.41
N LEU A 861 -5.56 -14.89 17.36
CA LEU A 861 -4.92 -14.32 18.54
C LEU A 861 -5.92 -13.62 19.47
N GLN A 862 -6.93 -12.95 18.94
CA GLN A 862 -7.97 -12.29 19.73
C GLN A 862 -8.89 -13.29 20.46
N LYS A 863 -8.94 -14.57 20.05
CA LYS A 863 -9.61 -15.63 20.81
C LYS A 863 -8.75 -16.16 21.96
N LEU A 864 -7.42 -16.12 21.79
CA LEU A 864 -6.44 -16.62 22.77
C LEU A 864 -6.06 -15.55 23.81
N TYR A 865 -5.99 -14.28 23.38
CA TYR A 865 -5.58 -13.11 24.17
C TYR A 865 -6.61 -11.97 24.02
N PRO A 866 -7.89 -12.19 24.39
CA PRO A 866 -8.98 -11.25 24.12
C PRO A 866 -8.73 -9.87 24.75
N GLY A 867 -8.70 -8.84 23.89
CA GLY A 867 -8.52 -7.44 24.30
C GLY A 867 -7.09 -7.06 24.65
N GLN A 868 -6.10 -7.94 24.45
CA GLN A 868 -4.67 -7.66 24.68
C GLN A 868 -3.91 -7.23 23.42
N LEU A 869 -4.56 -7.30 22.25
CA LEU A 869 -4.02 -6.98 20.93
C LEU A 869 -5.01 -6.14 20.13
N LYS A 870 -4.47 -5.24 19.31
CA LYS A 870 -5.13 -4.56 18.19
C LYS A 870 -4.54 -5.08 16.87
N LEU A 871 -5.26 -4.93 15.76
CA LEU A 871 -4.73 -5.31 14.44
C LEU A 871 -3.43 -4.56 14.09
N THR A 872 -3.34 -3.28 14.48
CA THR A 872 -2.15 -2.43 14.32
C THR A 872 -0.92 -2.97 15.07
N ASP A 873 -1.12 -3.69 16.17
CA ASP A 873 -0.01 -4.24 16.95
C ASP A 873 0.70 -5.35 16.18
N LEU A 874 0.00 -6.07 15.30
CA LEU A 874 0.60 -7.12 14.45
C LEU A 874 1.45 -6.55 13.31
N PHE A 875 1.22 -5.30 12.91
CA PHE A 875 2.11 -4.54 12.01
C PHE A 875 3.34 -3.95 12.73
N THR A 876 3.24 -3.74 14.04
CA THR A 876 4.35 -3.21 14.87
C THR A 876 5.26 -4.34 15.37
N TYR A 877 4.66 -5.42 15.87
CA TYR A 877 5.32 -6.59 16.46
C TYR A 877 5.23 -7.76 15.49
N THR A 878 5.92 -7.61 14.35
CA THR A 878 5.79 -8.50 13.19
C THR A 878 6.44 -9.88 13.35
N SER A 879 7.06 -10.20 14.49
CA SER A 879 7.68 -11.50 14.74
C SER A 879 7.18 -12.12 16.04
N ILE A 880 7.20 -13.45 16.13
CA ILE A 880 6.73 -14.22 17.30
C ILE A 880 7.37 -13.72 18.59
N SER A 881 8.68 -13.47 18.61
CA SER A 881 9.38 -13.01 19.80
C SER A 881 8.94 -11.61 20.22
N ARG A 882 8.76 -10.68 19.28
CA ARG A 882 8.29 -9.31 19.60
C ARG A 882 6.84 -9.29 20.04
N LEU A 883 6.01 -10.10 19.40
CA LEU A 883 4.59 -10.24 19.71
C LEU A 883 4.38 -10.97 21.04
N ALA A 884 5.21 -11.97 21.34
CA ALA A 884 5.26 -12.61 22.65
C ALA A 884 5.77 -11.65 23.71
N GLU A 885 6.80 -10.85 23.44
CA GLU A 885 7.27 -9.82 24.35
C GLU A 885 6.18 -8.76 24.62
N TYR A 886 5.45 -8.33 23.60
CA TYR A 886 4.31 -7.41 23.76
C TYR A 886 3.19 -8.01 24.62
N LEU A 887 2.70 -9.21 24.25
CA LEU A 887 1.68 -9.93 25.03
C LEU A 887 2.15 -10.22 26.46
N THR A 888 3.40 -10.65 26.61
CA THR A 888 3.97 -10.97 27.92
C THR A 888 4.13 -9.70 28.73
N ASN A 889 4.54 -8.55 28.16
CA ASN A 889 4.66 -7.26 28.88
C ASN A 889 3.32 -6.58 29.16
N ASN A 890 2.28 -6.79 28.33
CA ASN A 890 0.91 -6.39 28.69
C ASN A 890 0.40 -7.18 29.91
N ASN A 891 0.72 -8.48 30.01
CA ASN A 891 0.43 -9.28 31.20
C ASN A 891 1.39 -8.96 32.39
N ASN A 892 2.67 -8.71 32.11
CA ASN A 892 3.75 -8.44 33.06
C ASN A 892 3.95 -6.95 33.38
N SER A 893 3.01 -6.09 33.00
CA SER A 893 2.77 -4.82 33.69
C SER A 893 2.41 -5.03 35.18
N SER A 894 2.20 -6.29 35.59
CA SER A 894 2.13 -6.73 36.99
C SER A 894 3.45 -7.25 37.60
N ASN A 895 4.53 -7.54 36.85
CA ASN A 895 5.84 -7.97 37.39
C ASN A 895 6.99 -7.98 36.34
N ARG A 896 8.17 -7.42 36.70
CA ARG A 896 9.28 -7.07 35.76
C ARG A 896 10.57 -7.88 36.04
N VAL A 897 11.49 -7.92 35.05
CA VAL A 897 13.01 -7.96 35.14
C VAL A 897 13.73 -8.98 34.21
N LEU A 898 14.91 -8.54 33.72
CA LEU A 898 15.80 -8.96 32.61
C LEU A 898 16.64 -10.26 32.76
N SER A 899 17.14 -10.82 31.63
CA SER A 899 18.57 -11.20 31.38
C SER A 899 18.83 -11.80 29.95
N LYS A 900 20.11 -11.88 29.51
CA LYS A 900 20.60 -12.23 28.14
C LYS A 900 21.64 -13.39 28.12
N SER A 901 21.70 -14.18 27.03
CA SER A 901 22.84 -15.02 26.53
C SER A 901 22.50 -15.75 25.18
N ASN A 902 23.39 -16.40 24.39
CA ASN A 902 24.68 -16.03 23.73
C ASN A 902 25.46 -17.29 23.20
N GLU A 903 25.51 -17.56 21.87
CA GLU A 903 26.40 -18.56 21.20
C GLU A 903 26.99 -18.07 19.84
N ASP A 904 27.90 -18.87 19.25
CA ASP A 904 28.98 -18.43 18.35
C ASP A 904 28.89 -18.86 16.86
N GLU A 905 29.44 -17.96 16.03
CA GLU A 905 30.15 -18.08 14.74
C GLU A 905 30.04 -19.30 13.79
N LYS A 906 29.98 -18.95 12.49
CA LYS A 906 30.38 -19.77 11.33
C LYS A 906 31.12 -18.88 10.29
N PRO A 907 31.80 -19.44 9.27
CA PRO A 907 32.85 -18.71 8.56
C PRO A 907 32.35 -17.53 7.71
N ASP A 908 33.22 -16.54 7.61
CA ASP A 908 32.88 -15.13 7.43
C ASP A 908 33.17 -14.63 6.00
N ILE A 909 32.08 -14.28 5.30
CA ILE A 909 32.10 -13.82 3.92
C ILE A 909 32.66 -12.38 3.80
N SER A 910 32.58 -11.56 4.85
CA SER A 910 33.14 -10.19 4.84
C SER A 910 34.66 -10.23 4.70
N LYS A 911 35.33 -11.12 5.43
CA LYS A 911 36.80 -11.29 5.34
C LYS A 911 37.28 -11.60 3.92
N LEU A 912 36.47 -12.33 3.16
CA LEU A 912 36.73 -12.70 1.76
C LEU A 912 36.57 -11.50 0.82
N LEU A 913 35.63 -10.60 1.10
CA LEU A 913 35.42 -9.36 0.36
C LEU A 913 36.51 -8.30 0.64
N ASP A 914 36.99 -8.21 1.88
CA ASP A 914 38.05 -7.28 2.30
C ASP A 914 39.40 -7.63 1.63
N GLU A 915 39.70 -8.92 1.45
CA GLU A 915 40.87 -9.39 0.71
C GLU A 915 40.80 -9.11 -0.80
N MET A 916 39.59 -9.09 -1.38
CA MET A 916 39.37 -8.65 -2.76
C MET A 916 39.52 -7.13 -2.91
N GLN A 917 39.07 -6.35 -1.92
CA GLN A 917 39.13 -4.88 -1.95
C GLN A 917 40.56 -4.36 -1.79
N SER A 918 41.41 -5.07 -1.03
CA SER A 918 42.81 -4.73 -0.78
C SER A 918 43.78 -5.13 -1.90
N GLY A 919 43.30 -5.71 -3.01
CA GLY A 919 44.11 -5.99 -4.20
C GLY A 919 45.13 -7.13 -4.04
N LYS A 920 45.00 -7.97 -3.00
CA LYS A 920 45.92 -9.09 -2.71
C LYS A 920 45.83 -10.26 -3.69
N TRP A 921 44.77 -10.32 -4.49
CA TRP A 921 44.47 -11.43 -5.40
C TRP A 921 44.80 -11.06 -6.85
N SER A 922 45.52 -11.93 -7.56
CA SER A 922 45.72 -11.78 -9.00
C SER A 922 44.45 -12.12 -9.78
N ILE A 923 44.34 -11.62 -11.01
CA ILE A 923 43.21 -11.93 -11.91
C ILE A 923 43.08 -13.45 -12.14
N ASP A 924 44.20 -14.17 -12.21
CA ASP A 924 44.22 -15.62 -12.39
C ASP A 924 43.73 -16.37 -11.13
N GLN A 925 44.07 -15.89 -9.93
CA GLN A 925 43.56 -16.46 -8.67
C GLN A 925 42.05 -16.25 -8.51
N MET A 926 41.53 -15.07 -8.90
CA MET A 926 40.08 -14.83 -8.97
C MET A 926 39.38 -15.80 -9.94
N MET A 927 40.02 -16.16 -11.06
CA MET A 927 39.46 -17.09 -12.04
C MET A 927 39.43 -18.54 -11.56
N GLU A 928 40.26 -18.89 -10.57
CA GLU A 928 40.36 -20.25 -10.03
C GLU A 928 39.45 -20.47 -8.82
N PHE A 929 39.23 -19.46 -7.96
CA PHE A 929 38.25 -19.55 -6.86
C PHE A 929 36.79 -19.54 -7.34
N MET A 930 36.49 -18.86 -8.46
CA MET A 930 35.16 -18.85 -9.04
C MET A 930 34.85 -20.09 -9.91
N LYS A 931 35.76 -21.05 -10.04
CA LYS A 931 35.54 -22.31 -10.79
C LYS A 931 34.81 -23.36 -9.98
#